data_AF-V2X3Y2-F1
#
_entry.id   AF-V2X3Y2-F1
#
_cell.length_a   1.000
_cell.length_b   1.000
_cell.length_c   1.000
_cell.angle_alpha   90.00
_cell.angle_beta   90.00
_cell.angle_gamma   90.00
#
_symmetry.space_group_name_H-M   'P 1'
#
loop_
_entity.id
_entity.type
_entity.pdbx_description
1 polymer ?
#
loop_
_entity_poly.entity_id
_entity_poly.type
_entity_poly.pdbx_seq_one_letter_code
_entity_poly.pdbx_strand_id
1 'polypeptide(L)'
;MVPSVDEYDGSARKQDSNRALPVPAAQIELPPSPTQSVHLDVVDVAYNPSPASDTRLKQDSESWKAVCEEIDKYDQDMVRKWKDDLDMLLLFGGLFSVVVTSFTVESYKWLVKDPEETTVTLLNQISQQLRDPNATVTSPSSNAFHPQPSVLINFFWFLSLTLALTSGLFALLCEQWLREHMRETAAYTRTTAESLALRQLRRDSLEKWRVPQIIALTPILLQAALLLFFAGIIVLAWSLNLALFIVCFVICGLGAAFYFGTTVLPFLAEISADVRQKSGEALSFRFISPYKSPQAWAVYRFSCMIIRQFPLIGPFLAKRGYNWRMAVKPARDWSFSDMRVLTAFDLNPPPLNLNVYELRALDWAARMLQHSSSMVPHLKNIFSSLSLHPSVVMAGILNYWTLAIWEEFTPEDVRKELEDTTEFQETKRQGLGWYMTVSRAPSIPDPILHSKAGIQMLLFYQYWFNLVDTITVQSVRDLDDSISHFRELGLPKAINLRFFVPFPIASKLWSHVDPSIRQESLSLIEHYRYGWDGYPGPEEKGDERLAFIAALIKHLQQDRGGYRSILLTSDQGIDFICDIHRVIRDRLCEPPDWESDSNHRSVLIREWVAAIWSIIQIRNLPDIPGYTPPLAPPERSLPSKGPPRAEGLPAEGPPPSDHPPYPHMTNGDTYNVLNLRKTTYGDAHDSHATHGDIHGTFTTNGNTYDTCVTHGDIRGTYTTNGNTHDTYVTHGDSHSTYATYGDTFNTYTTHGERCSHNRYTIDTLSLTIVNNHWGSMDGMDENDQADTLNGARQEDAGGGTGDSGADERV
;
A
#
# COMPACT_ATOMS: atom_id res chain seq x y z
N MET A 1 58.88 34.36 -35.85
CA MET A 1 59.34 35.52 -35.07
C MET A 1 60.04 34.98 -33.83
N VAL A 2 61.37 34.93 -33.89
CA VAL A 2 62.25 34.87 -32.72
C VAL A 2 62.84 36.29 -32.62
N PRO A 3 62.92 36.87 -31.41
CA PRO A 3 64.22 36.97 -30.70
C PRO A 3 64.03 36.79 -29.18
N SER A 4 65.02 36.60 -28.30
CA SER A 4 66.47 36.34 -28.29
C SER A 4 66.81 36.17 -26.78
N VAL A 5 67.57 35.17 -26.30
CA VAL A 5 69.05 35.00 -26.36
C VAL A 5 69.73 35.97 -25.37
N ASP A 6 70.39 35.48 -24.30
CA ASP A 6 71.86 35.26 -24.16
C ASP A 6 72.18 34.93 -22.65
N GLU A 7 73.27 34.30 -22.16
CA GLU A 7 74.54 33.78 -22.69
C GLU A 7 75.28 32.94 -21.59
N TYR A 8 75.94 31.84 -22.00
CA TYR A 8 77.32 31.32 -21.71
C TYR A 8 77.92 31.22 -20.27
N ASP A 9 78.73 30.21 -19.90
CA ASP A 9 80.00 29.69 -20.51
C ASP A 9 80.35 28.26 -19.96
N GLY A 10 80.74 27.24 -20.76
CA GLY A 10 82.14 26.76 -21.02
C GLY A 10 82.81 26.03 -19.82
N SER A 11 83.43 24.82 -19.83
CA SER A 11 84.24 24.10 -20.83
C SER A 11 84.62 22.65 -20.40
N ALA A 12 84.56 21.71 -21.37
CA ALA A 12 85.31 20.46 -21.69
C ALA A 12 86.06 19.55 -20.66
N ARG A 13 85.88 18.20 -20.78
CA ARG A 13 86.87 17.24 -21.37
C ARG A 13 86.41 15.76 -21.51
N LYS A 14 86.53 15.25 -22.76
CA LYS A 14 86.81 13.88 -23.31
C LYS A 14 86.70 12.61 -22.43
N GLN A 15 85.98 11.58 -22.92
CA GLN A 15 86.47 10.40 -23.70
C GLN A 15 85.67 9.09 -23.46
N ASP A 16 85.41 8.43 -24.59
CA ASP A 16 85.30 7.00 -24.87
C ASP A 16 84.06 6.14 -24.55
N SER A 17 83.66 5.47 -25.64
CA SER A 17 82.57 4.54 -25.87
C SER A 17 83.03 3.10 -25.63
N ASN A 18 82.20 2.25 -25.00
CA ASN A 18 81.84 0.93 -25.54
C ASN A 18 80.88 0.13 -24.62
N ARG A 19 79.62 0.04 -25.07
CA ARG A 19 78.81 -1.16 -25.36
C ARG A 19 78.98 -2.43 -24.48
N ALA A 20 77.92 -2.77 -23.74
CA ALA A 20 77.48 -4.16 -23.48
C ALA A 20 75.94 -4.23 -23.32
N LEU A 21 75.33 -5.31 -23.82
CA LEU A 21 73.90 -5.62 -24.00
C LEU A 21 73.18 -6.04 -22.69
N PRO A 22 71.83 -6.21 -22.67
CA PRO A 22 70.99 -6.07 -21.46
C PRO A 22 70.85 -7.36 -20.63
N VAL A 23 70.59 -7.19 -19.33
CA VAL A 23 70.24 -8.25 -18.37
C VAL A 23 68.78 -8.02 -17.87
N PRO A 24 67.96 -9.08 -17.65
CA PRO A 24 66.50 -8.98 -17.54
C PRO A 24 65.97 -8.30 -16.28
N ALA A 25 64.74 -7.77 -16.37
CA ALA A 25 64.04 -6.92 -15.40
C ALA A 25 63.56 -7.64 -14.11
N ALA A 26 64.41 -8.43 -13.46
CA ALA A 26 64.10 -9.08 -12.20
C ALA A 26 65.30 -9.00 -11.25
N GLN A 27 65.70 -7.78 -10.89
CA GLN A 27 66.52 -7.43 -9.70
C GLN A 27 66.86 -5.94 -9.75
N ILE A 28 65.92 -5.08 -9.33
CA ILE A 28 66.23 -3.73 -8.87
C ILE A 28 65.55 -3.58 -7.51
N GLU A 29 66.33 -3.73 -6.46
CA GLU A 29 65.93 -3.34 -5.10
C GLU A 29 65.79 -1.81 -5.05
N LEU A 30 64.64 -1.35 -4.55
CA LEU A 30 64.36 0.07 -4.32
C LEU A 30 65.24 0.60 -3.18
N PRO A 31 65.79 1.82 -3.28
CA PRO A 31 66.65 2.40 -2.23
C PRO A 31 65.86 2.67 -0.93
N PRO A 32 66.50 2.56 0.25
CA PRO A 32 65.84 2.68 1.54
C PRO A 32 65.31 4.10 1.77
N SER A 33 64.08 4.20 2.26
CA SER A 33 63.44 5.45 2.68
C SER A 33 64.22 6.15 3.80
N PRO A 34 64.35 7.49 3.79
CA PRO A 34 64.95 8.20 4.91
C PRO A 34 63.98 8.23 6.09
N THR A 35 64.17 7.32 7.03
CA THR A 35 63.60 7.40 8.37
C THR A 35 64.35 8.48 9.14
N GLN A 36 63.92 9.74 9.01
CA GLN A 36 64.21 10.79 9.98
C GLN A 36 62.91 11.13 10.71
N SER A 37 62.70 10.44 11.83
CA SER A 37 61.77 10.84 12.87
C SER A 37 62.26 12.17 13.45
N VAL A 38 61.56 13.26 13.15
CA VAL A 38 61.69 14.50 13.90
C VAL A 38 61.12 14.22 15.29
N HIS A 39 62.02 13.99 16.26
CA HIS A 39 61.69 13.96 17.68
C HIS A 39 61.37 15.41 18.08
N LEU A 40 60.10 15.81 18.01
CA LEU A 40 59.64 16.97 18.77
C LEU A 40 59.50 16.49 20.20
N ASP A 41 60.40 16.94 21.07
CA ASP A 41 60.25 16.80 22.52
C ASP A 41 59.03 17.62 22.96
N VAL A 42 57.85 17.00 22.87
CA VAL A 42 56.69 17.42 23.63
C VAL A 42 56.95 16.98 25.06
N VAL A 43 57.15 17.96 25.93
CA VAL A 43 57.16 17.77 27.38
C VAL A 43 55.92 16.95 27.76
N ASP A 44 56.13 15.71 28.19
CA ASP A 44 55.11 14.88 28.85
C ASP A 44 54.76 15.55 30.18
N VAL A 45 53.86 16.54 30.12
CA VAL A 45 53.03 16.88 31.27
C VAL A 45 52.07 15.72 31.39
N ALA A 46 52.31 14.83 32.36
CA ALA A 46 51.37 13.79 32.75
C ALA A 46 50.04 14.44 33.20
N TYR A 47 49.18 14.74 32.24
CA TYR A 47 47.79 15.11 32.47
C TYR A 47 47.08 13.83 32.85
N ASN A 48 46.82 13.65 34.14
CA ASN A 48 45.97 12.59 34.65
C ASN A 48 44.53 12.95 34.20
N PRO A 49 43.95 12.29 33.18
CA PRO A 49 42.62 12.66 32.71
C PRO A 49 41.63 12.37 33.84
N SER A 50 40.71 13.30 34.10
CA SER A 50 39.58 13.02 34.98
C SER A 50 38.80 11.83 34.40
N PRO A 51 38.23 10.91 35.20
CA PRO A 51 37.39 9.83 34.69
C PRO A 51 36.22 10.32 33.81
N ALA A 52 35.82 11.59 33.95
CA ALA A 52 34.85 12.25 33.08
C ALA A 52 35.36 12.52 31.65
N SER A 53 36.65 12.81 31.44
CA SER A 53 37.21 12.99 30.08
C SER A 53 37.37 11.66 29.35
N ASP A 54 37.76 10.59 30.05
CA ASP A 54 37.87 9.26 29.44
C ASP A 54 36.50 8.69 29.04
N THR A 55 35.47 9.00 29.81
CA THR A 55 34.08 8.60 29.50
C THR A 55 33.55 9.33 28.26
N ARG A 56 33.85 10.64 28.12
CA ARG A 56 33.48 11.43 26.93
C ARG A 56 34.22 10.97 25.67
N LEU A 57 35.52 10.71 25.76
CA LEU A 57 36.31 10.21 24.62
C LEU A 57 35.83 8.84 24.14
N LYS A 58 35.38 7.97 25.05
CA LYS A 58 34.75 6.69 24.72
C LYS A 58 33.39 6.88 24.06
N GLN A 59 32.53 7.74 24.61
CA GLN A 59 31.22 8.05 24.04
C GLN A 59 31.33 8.70 22.65
N ASP A 60 32.30 9.60 22.45
CA ASP A 60 32.58 10.21 21.15
C ASP A 60 33.06 9.14 20.16
N SER A 61 34.00 8.27 20.56
CA SER A 61 34.49 7.16 19.75
C SER A 61 33.37 6.17 19.37
N GLU A 62 32.49 5.83 20.31
CA GLU A 62 31.30 5.01 20.08
C GLU A 62 30.31 5.68 19.12
N SER A 63 30.10 6.99 19.26
CA SER A 63 29.23 7.76 18.37
C SER A 63 29.81 7.80 16.94
N TRP A 64 31.11 8.05 16.80
CA TRP A 64 31.81 7.97 15.51
C TRP A 64 31.71 6.58 14.88
N LYS A 65 31.85 5.54 15.70
CA LYS A 65 31.74 4.16 15.24
C LYS A 65 30.32 3.82 14.79
N ALA A 66 29.30 4.21 15.56
CA ALA A 66 27.90 4.02 15.19
C ALA A 66 27.54 4.73 13.88
N VAL A 67 28.04 5.97 13.69
CA VAL A 67 27.89 6.71 12.44
C VAL A 67 28.59 5.98 11.30
N CYS A 68 29.86 5.59 11.45
CA CYS A 68 30.57 4.85 10.40
C CYS A 68 29.87 3.54 10.04
N GLU A 69 29.40 2.75 11.02
CA GLU A 69 28.68 1.51 10.80
C GLU A 69 27.39 1.73 10.00
N GLU A 70 26.61 2.76 10.34
CA GLU A 70 25.36 3.04 9.64
C GLU A 70 25.59 3.52 8.20
N ILE A 71 26.59 4.39 8.01
CA ILE A 71 26.91 4.87 6.67
C ILE A 71 27.53 3.70 5.86
N ASP A 72 28.33 2.81 6.45
CA ASP A 72 28.88 1.63 5.76
C ASP A 72 27.79 0.66 5.30
N LYS A 73 26.77 0.40 6.13
CA LYS A 73 25.58 -0.36 5.69
C LYS A 73 24.93 0.30 4.48
N TYR A 74 24.76 1.61 4.51
CA TYR A 74 24.17 2.37 3.41
C TYR A 74 24.98 2.24 2.10
N ASP A 75 26.32 2.31 2.15
CA ASP A 75 27.16 2.10 0.95
C ASP A 75 27.09 0.66 0.46
N GLN A 76 27.13 -0.32 1.37
CA GLN A 76 27.00 -1.74 1.01
C GLN A 76 25.68 -2.01 0.30
N ASP A 77 24.56 -1.52 0.84
CA ASP A 77 23.24 -1.69 0.24
C ASP A 77 23.13 -1.01 -1.13
N MET A 78 23.67 0.21 -1.25
CA MET A 78 23.70 0.95 -2.52
C MET A 78 24.53 0.20 -3.58
N VAL A 79 25.75 -0.22 -3.24
CA VAL A 79 26.65 -0.91 -4.17
C VAL A 79 26.11 -2.29 -4.53
N ARG A 80 25.56 -3.02 -3.57
CA ARG A 80 24.89 -4.30 -3.80
C ARG A 80 23.77 -4.14 -4.82
N LYS A 81 22.89 -3.15 -4.64
CA LYS A 81 21.80 -2.88 -5.59
C LYS A 81 22.30 -2.57 -6.99
N TRP A 82 23.30 -1.68 -7.13
CA TRP A 82 23.86 -1.37 -8.45
C TRP A 82 24.56 -2.56 -9.07
N LYS A 83 25.25 -3.38 -8.28
CA LYS A 83 25.87 -4.61 -8.78
C LYS A 83 24.82 -5.60 -9.27
N ASP A 84 23.77 -5.86 -8.48
CA ASP A 84 22.69 -6.77 -8.87
C ASP A 84 22.02 -6.32 -10.17
N ASP A 85 21.77 -5.01 -10.33
CA ASP A 85 21.24 -4.42 -11.56
C ASP A 85 22.19 -4.61 -12.76
N LEU A 86 23.50 -4.37 -12.58
CA LEU A 86 24.52 -4.53 -13.61
C LEU A 86 24.71 -5.99 -14.03
N ASP A 87 24.73 -6.93 -13.08
CA ASP A 87 24.85 -8.36 -13.32
C ASP A 87 23.65 -8.87 -14.14
N MET A 88 22.44 -8.42 -13.80
CA MET A 88 21.22 -8.73 -14.56
C MET A 88 21.28 -8.18 -15.99
N LEU A 89 21.72 -6.94 -16.16
CA LEU A 89 21.89 -6.31 -17.47
C LEU A 89 22.95 -7.02 -18.31
N LEU A 90 24.04 -7.48 -17.70
CA LEU A 90 25.10 -8.21 -18.38
C LEU A 90 24.59 -9.58 -18.85
N LEU A 91 23.83 -10.30 -18.03
CA LEU A 91 23.20 -11.56 -18.40
C LEU A 91 22.25 -11.38 -19.60
N PHE A 92 21.36 -10.38 -19.51
CA PHE A 92 20.44 -10.07 -20.60
C PHE A 92 21.21 -9.64 -21.87
N GLY A 93 22.23 -8.79 -21.73
CA GLY A 93 23.06 -8.32 -22.84
C GLY A 93 23.80 -9.45 -23.54
N GLY A 94 24.31 -10.44 -22.79
CA GLY A 94 24.93 -11.64 -23.34
C GLY A 94 23.94 -12.49 -24.15
N LEU A 95 22.79 -12.82 -23.55
CA LEU A 95 21.73 -13.60 -24.22
C LEU A 95 21.20 -12.88 -25.47
N PHE A 96 20.92 -11.58 -25.36
CA PHE A 96 20.47 -10.77 -26.48
C PHE A 96 21.53 -10.69 -27.59
N SER A 97 22.82 -10.55 -27.25
CA SER A 97 23.90 -10.56 -28.23
C SER A 97 23.98 -11.87 -28.99
N VAL A 98 23.75 -13.03 -28.35
CA VAL A 98 23.68 -14.33 -29.04
C VAL A 98 22.56 -14.36 -30.06
N VAL A 99 21.35 -13.94 -29.66
CA VAL A 99 20.19 -13.89 -30.56
C VAL A 99 20.48 -12.98 -31.76
N VAL A 100 20.92 -11.74 -31.53
CA VAL A 100 21.23 -10.79 -32.61
C VAL A 100 22.36 -11.33 -33.50
N THR A 101 23.36 -12.00 -32.92
CA THR A 101 24.46 -12.61 -33.69
C THR A 101 23.95 -13.71 -34.63
N SER A 102 23.04 -14.58 -34.19
CA SER A 102 22.44 -15.60 -35.05
C SER A 102 21.74 -14.99 -36.27
N PHE A 103 20.95 -13.93 -36.06
CA PHE A 103 20.32 -13.19 -37.15
C PHE A 103 21.33 -12.50 -38.06
N THR A 104 22.36 -11.87 -37.48
CA THR A 104 23.41 -11.14 -38.20
C THR A 104 24.25 -12.05 -39.09
N VAL A 105 24.61 -13.25 -38.60
CA VAL A 105 25.38 -14.23 -39.38
C VAL A 105 24.60 -14.70 -40.60
N GLU A 106 23.28 -14.86 -40.48
CA GLU A 106 22.44 -15.26 -41.60
C GLU A 106 22.21 -14.10 -42.57
N SER A 107 21.86 -12.91 -42.08
CA SER A 107 21.63 -11.74 -42.96
C SER A 107 22.87 -11.23 -43.64
N TYR A 108 24.06 -11.47 -43.07
CA TYR A 108 25.32 -11.09 -43.69
C TYR A 108 25.50 -11.73 -45.07
N LYS A 109 25.00 -12.97 -45.23
CA LYS A 109 25.03 -13.68 -46.52
C LYS A 109 24.23 -12.95 -47.60
N TRP A 110 23.16 -12.23 -47.22
CA TRP A 110 22.32 -11.47 -48.16
C TRP A 110 22.98 -10.20 -48.72
N LEU A 111 24.15 -9.81 -48.20
CA LEU A 111 24.97 -8.72 -48.76
C LEU A 111 25.87 -9.17 -49.90
N VAL A 112 26.08 -10.48 -50.05
CA VAL A 112 26.90 -11.06 -51.09
C VAL A 112 26.00 -11.63 -52.18
N LYS A 113 26.40 -11.48 -53.44
CA LYS A 113 25.68 -12.06 -54.57
C LYS A 113 25.73 -13.60 -54.47
N ASP A 114 24.58 -14.25 -54.57
CA ASP A 114 24.47 -15.69 -54.39
C ASP A 114 25.23 -16.46 -55.50
N PRO A 115 26.26 -17.25 -55.16
CA PRO A 115 26.98 -18.07 -56.13
C PRO A 115 26.06 -19.13 -56.77
N GLU A 116 25.03 -19.61 -56.07
CA GLU A 116 24.09 -20.59 -56.63
C GLU A 116 23.20 -19.94 -57.68
N GLU A 117 22.63 -18.76 -57.41
CA GLU A 117 21.83 -18.03 -58.39
C GLU A 117 22.66 -17.64 -59.63
N THR A 118 23.92 -17.23 -59.45
CA THR A 118 24.84 -17.01 -60.58
C THR A 118 25.15 -18.29 -61.33
N THR A 119 25.30 -19.42 -60.65
CA THR A 119 25.56 -20.71 -61.29
C THR A 119 24.34 -21.22 -62.05
N VAL A 120 23.14 -21.08 -61.49
CA VAL A 120 21.87 -21.46 -62.12
C VAL A 120 21.58 -20.58 -63.32
N THR A 121 21.81 -19.26 -63.23
CA THR A 121 21.66 -18.35 -64.37
C THR A 121 22.67 -18.67 -65.48
N LEU A 122 23.92 -18.98 -65.14
CA LEU A 122 24.93 -19.44 -66.11
C LEU A 122 24.57 -20.80 -66.74
N LEU A 123 24.10 -21.78 -65.95
CA LEU A 123 23.66 -23.09 -66.44
C LEU A 123 22.45 -22.98 -67.36
N ASN A 124 21.50 -22.10 -67.04
CA ASN A 124 20.35 -21.81 -67.89
C ASN A 124 20.80 -21.15 -69.21
N GLN A 125 21.77 -20.24 -69.16
CA GLN A 125 22.39 -19.67 -70.36
C GLN A 125 23.08 -20.74 -71.22
N ILE A 126 23.84 -21.65 -70.61
CA ILE A 126 24.48 -22.77 -71.32
C ILE A 126 23.43 -23.71 -71.93
N SER A 127 22.36 -24.02 -71.19
CA SER A 127 21.25 -24.84 -71.69
C SER A 127 20.56 -24.20 -72.89
N GLN A 128 20.36 -22.88 -72.88
CA GLN A 128 19.77 -22.14 -73.98
C GLN A 128 20.70 -22.10 -75.21
N GLN A 129 22.01 -21.97 -75.01
CA GLN A 129 23.00 -22.09 -76.10
C GLN A 129 23.02 -23.49 -76.74
N LEU A 130 22.89 -24.54 -75.94
CA LEU A 130 22.84 -25.91 -76.43
C LEU A 130 21.54 -26.24 -77.18
N ARG A 131 20.44 -25.53 -76.86
CA ARG A 131 19.14 -25.72 -77.50
C ARG A 131 19.03 -25.00 -78.85
N ASP A 132 19.70 -23.87 -79.04
CA ASP A 132 19.69 -23.12 -80.31
C ASP A 132 21.06 -22.45 -80.60
N PRO A 133 21.88 -22.99 -81.53
CA PRO A 133 23.26 -22.52 -81.77
C PRO A 133 23.37 -21.10 -82.33
N ASN A 134 22.29 -20.56 -82.89
CA ASN A 134 22.23 -19.20 -83.45
C ASN A 134 21.69 -18.16 -82.45
N ALA A 135 21.34 -18.57 -81.23
CA ALA A 135 20.85 -17.64 -80.21
C ALA A 135 21.97 -16.66 -79.79
N THR A 136 21.76 -15.37 -80.04
CA THR A 136 22.69 -14.31 -79.63
C THR A 136 22.63 -14.17 -78.11
N VAL A 137 23.62 -14.72 -77.41
CA VAL A 137 23.70 -14.60 -75.96
C VAL A 137 24.14 -13.18 -75.61
N THR A 138 23.18 -12.40 -75.13
CA THR A 138 23.48 -11.12 -74.48
C THR A 138 24.17 -11.48 -73.16
N SER A 139 25.43 -11.07 -72.98
CA SER A 139 26.11 -11.17 -71.66
C SER A 139 25.14 -10.69 -70.60
N PRO A 140 25.00 -11.38 -69.45
CA PRO A 140 24.11 -10.90 -68.41
C PRO A 140 24.53 -9.47 -68.12
N SER A 141 23.63 -8.52 -68.39
CA SER A 141 23.83 -7.16 -67.91
C SER A 141 24.12 -7.34 -66.43
N SER A 142 25.26 -6.83 -65.97
CA SER A 142 25.52 -6.69 -64.56
C SER A 142 24.45 -5.74 -64.05
N ASN A 143 23.26 -6.26 -63.75
CA ASN A 143 22.26 -5.57 -62.97
C ASN A 143 23.00 -5.34 -61.66
N ALA A 144 23.45 -4.10 -61.47
CA ALA A 144 24.16 -3.69 -60.28
C ALA A 144 23.32 -4.19 -59.10
N PHE A 145 23.93 -5.06 -58.30
CA PHE A 145 23.26 -5.65 -57.15
C PHE A 145 22.79 -4.49 -56.27
N HIS A 146 21.47 -4.31 -56.13
CA HIS A 146 20.86 -3.24 -55.34
C HIS A 146 20.15 -3.82 -54.10
N PRO A 147 20.90 -4.23 -53.07
CA PRO A 147 20.39 -4.81 -51.82
C PRO A 147 19.85 -3.73 -50.88
N GLN A 148 18.93 -2.86 -51.33
CA GLN A 148 18.48 -1.73 -50.50
C GLN A 148 17.87 -2.14 -49.14
N PRO A 149 16.96 -3.13 -49.03
CA PRO A 149 16.43 -3.56 -47.73
C PRO A 149 17.44 -4.39 -46.92
N SER A 150 18.25 -5.25 -47.54
CA SER A 150 19.22 -6.09 -46.82
C SER A 150 20.39 -5.30 -46.23
N VAL A 151 20.81 -4.20 -46.86
CA VAL A 151 21.79 -3.26 -46.27
C VAL A 151 21.22 -2.61 -45.01
N LEU A 152 19.96 -2.16 -45.02
CA LEU A 152 19.30 -1.55 -43.86
C LEU A 152 19.13 -2.54 -42.71
N ILE A 153 18.70 -3.78 -42.99
CA ILE A 153 18.52 -4.84 -41.97
C ILE A 153 19.86 -5.12 -41.29
N ASN A 154 20.91 -5.38 -42.08
CA ASN A 154 22.24 -5.64 -41.53
C ASN A 154 22.76 -4.42 -40.75
N PHE A 155 22.57 -3.19 -41.25
CA PHE A 155 22.94 -1.98 -40.52
C PHE A 155 22.32 -1.94 -39.11
N PHE A 156 21.00 -2.15 -39.01
CA PHE A 156 20.30 -2.14 -37.73
C PHE A 156 20.78 -3.25 -36.79
N TRP A 157 21.01 -4.46 -37.30
CA TRP A 157 21.44 -5.60 -36.47
C TRP A 157 22.91 -5.51 -36.04
N PHE A 158 23.82 -5.07 -36.91
CA PHE A 158 25.21 -4.79 -36.53
C PHE A 158 25.29 -3.66 -35.50
N LEU A 159 24.50 -2.60 -35.67
CA LEU A 159 24.46 -1.49 -34.71
C LEU A 159 23.87 -1.93 -33.37
N SER A 160 22.80 -2.73 -33.39
CA SER A 160 22.22 -3.37 -32.20
C SER A 160 23.27 -4.21 -31.46
N LEU A 161 23.95 -5.12 -32.15
CA LEU A 161 24.98 -5.97 -31.55
C LEU A 161 26.12 -5.14 -30.94
N THR A 162 26.59 -4.13 -31.66
CA THR A 162 27.66 -3.25 -31.19
C THR A 162 27.26 -2.50 -29.91
N LEU A 163 26.04 -1.97 -29.86
CA LEU A 163 25.52 -1.28 -28.67
C LEU A 163 25.33 -2.23 -27.48
N ALA A 164 24.86 -3.46 -27.71
CA ALA A 164 24.73 -4.47 -26.67
C ALA A 164 26.09 -4.86 -26.06
N LEU A 165 27.12 -5.07 -26.89
CA LEU A 165 28.47 -5.36 -26.43
C LEU A 165 29.10 -4.16 -25.69
N THR A 166 28.87 -2.95 -26.19
CA THR A 166 29.33 -1.71 -25.53
C THR A 166 28.68 -1.54 -24.15
N SER A 167 27.38 -1.82 -24.05
CA SER A 167 26.68 -1.85 -22.77
C SER A 167 27.30 -2.88 -21.81
N GLY A 168 27.59 -4.09 -22.28
CA GLY A 168 28.26 -5.13 -21.48
C GLY A 168 29.64 -4.69 -20.97
N LEU A 169 30.43 -4.02 -21.82
CA LEU A 169 31.73 -3.47 -21.42
C LEU A 169 31.58 -2.41 -20.31
N PHE A 170 30.60 -1.50 -20.45
CA PHE A 170 30.33 -0.50 -19.41
C PHE A 170 29.87 -1.13 -18.10
N ALA A 171 29.04 -2.17 -18.14
CA ALA A 171 28.63 -2.90 -16.94
C ALA A 171 29.85 -3.47 -16.19
N LEU A 172 30.75 -4.15 -16.91
CA LEU A 172 31.98 -4.71 -16.34
C LEU A 172 32.91 -3.63 -15.74
N LEU A 173 33.08 -2.49 -16.43
CA LEU A 173 33.89 -1.38 -15.90
C LEU A 173 33.27 -0.77 -14.65
N CYS A 174 31.95 -0.58 -14.64
CA CYS A 174 31.24 -0.06 -13.47
C CYS A 174 31.38 -1.00 -12.27
N GLU A 175 31.26 -2.32 -12.48
CA GLU A 175 31.52 -3.30 -11.42
C GLU A 175 32.93 -3.19 -10.85
N GLN A 176 33.95 -3.00 -11.69
CA GLN A 176 35.33 -2.81 -11.24
C GLN A 176 35.48 -1.55 -10.39
N TRP A 177 34.87 -0.43 -10.81
CA TRP A 177 34.92 0.82 -10.06
C TRP A 177 34.19 0.73 -8.72
N LEU A 178 33.04 0.06 -8.67
CA LEU A 178 32.28 -0.15 -7.43
C LEU A 178 33.01 -1.05 -6.45
N ARG A 179 33.70 -2.08 -6.96
CA ARG A 179 34.55 -2.95 -6.14
C ARG A 179 35.71 -2.18 -5.51
N GLU A 180 36.36 -1.29 -6.26
CA GLU A 180 37.43 -0.45 -5.71
C GLU A 180 36.88 0.62 -4.74
N HIS A 181 35.67 1.14 -4.98
CA HIS A 181 35.01 2.03 -4.04
C HIS A 181 34.78 1.38 -2.67
N MET A 182 34.34 0.11 -2.66
CA MET A 182 34.09 -0.68 -1.45
C MET A 182 35.34 -1.26 -0.80
N ARG A 183 36.52 -1.06 -1.39
CA ARG A 183 37.76 -1.61 -0.84
C ARG A 183 38.02 -1.03 0.55
N GLU A 184 38.01 -1.92 1.54
CA GLU A 184 38.21 -1.60 2.95
C GLU A 184 39.52 -0.83 3.15
N THR A 185 39.40 0.39 3.66
CA THR A 185 40.54 1.27 4.00
C THR A 185 40.83 1.35 5.48
N ALA A 186 40.02 0.70 6.32
CA ALA A 186 40.18 0.71 7.77
C ALA A 186 41.57 0.23 8.22
N ALA A 187 42.22 -0.62 7.43
CA ALA A 187 43.58 -1.10 7.69
C ALA A 187 44.68 -0.05 7.43
N TYR A 188 44.40 1.07 6.73
CA TYR A 188 45.39 2.05 6.30
C TYR A 188 45.26 3.44 6.97
N THR A 189 44.13 3.72 7.62
CA THR A 189 43.87 5.03 8.27
C THR A 189 44.12 4.98 9.77
N ARG A 190 44.70 6.05 10.34
CA ARG A 190 45.10 6.09 11.77
C ARG A 190 43.92 6.38 12.69
N THR A 191 42.84 7.01 12.20
CA THR A 191 41.65 7.34 12.99
C THR A 191 40.34 7.04 12.23
N THR A 192 39.24 6.85 12.97
CA THR A 192 37.88 6.65 12.42
C THR A 192 37.36 7.88 11.67
N ALA A 193 37.80 9.07 12.05
CA ALA A 193 37.46 10.31 11.35
C ALA A 193 38.14 10.40 9.97
N GLU A 194 39.41 9.98 9.87
CA GLU A 194 40.15 9.92 8.60
C GLU A 194 39.56 8.89 7.64
N SER A 195 39.13 7.72 8.13
CA SER A 195 38.49 6.70 7.30
C SER A 195 37.16 7.21 6.72
N LEU A 196 36.35 7.90 7.53
CA LEU A 196 35.10 8.52 7.10
C LEU A 196 35.35 9.62 6.06
N ALA A 197 36.34 10.49 6.30
CA ALA A 197 36.69 11.57 5.38
C ALA A 197 37.17 11.04 4.01
N LEU A 198 38.02 10.00 4.00
CA LEU A 198 38.48 9.36 2.78
C LEU A 198 37.32 8.69 2.01
N ARG A 199 36.42 8.03 2.72
CA ARG A 199 35.23 7.41 2.15
C ARG A 199 34.29 8.45 1.53
N GLN A 200 34.04 9.55 2.22
CA GLN A 200 33.24 10.68 1.69
C GLN A 200 33.92 11.29 0.45
N LEU A 201 35.25 11.47 0.47
CA LEU A 201 36.01 11.94 -0.69
C LEU A 201 35.84 11.01 -1.92
N ARG A 202 35.89 9.69 -1.72
CA ARG A 202 35.64 8.71 -2.79
C ARG A 202 34.21 8.83 -3.33
N ARG A 203 33.22 8.99 -2.45
CA ARG A 203 31.81 9.16 -2.83
C ARG A 203 31.60 10.45 -3.65
N ASP A 204 32.13 11.57 -3.19
CA ASP A 204 32.05 12.85 -3.90
C ASP A 204 32.80 12.80 -5.23
N SER A 205 33.89 12.03 -5.29
CA SER A 205 34.61 11.75 -6.53
C SER A 205 33.75 10.95 -7.50
N LEU A 206 33.08 9.87 -7.07
CA LEU A 206 32.16 9.10 -7.93
C LEU A 206 31.09 10.00 -8.57
N GLU A 207 30.48 10.88 -7.77
CA GLU A 207 29.47 11.83 -8.25
C GLU A 207 30.07 12.85 -9.23
N LYS A 208 31.23 13.43 -8.92
CA LYS A 208 31.92 14.41 -9.77
C LYS A 208 32.32 13.80 -11.12
N TRP A 209 32.83 12.57 -11.11
CA TRP A 209 33.22 11.81 -12.31
C TRP A 209 32.04 11.13 -13.02
N ARG A 210 30.82 11.37 -12.53
CA ARG A 210 29.58 10.94 -13.16
C ARG A 210 29.39 9.42 -13.29
N VAL A 211 30.00 8.64 -12.40
CA VAL A 211 29.87 7.18 -12.39
C VAL A 211 28.40 6.72 -12.29
N PRO A 212 27.55 7.32 -11.42
CA PRO A 212 26.13 6.95 -11.38
C PRO A 212 25.40 7.17 -12.70
N GLN A 213 25.77 8.19 -13.47
CA GLN A 213 25.19 8.45 -14.79
C GLN A 213 25.67 7.44 -15.85
N ILE A 214 26.91 6.93 -15.73
CA ILE A 214 27.40 5.84 -16.59
C ILE A 214 26.64 4.55 -16.29
N ILE A 215 26.45 4.20 -15.01
CA ILE A 215 25.64 3.04 -14.59
C ILE A 215 24.21 3.17 -15.14
N ALA A 216 23.62 4.35 -15.08
CA ALA A 216 22.30 4.63 -15.65
C ALA A 216 22.25 4.60 -17.19
N LEU A 217 23.37 4.82 -17.88
CA LEU A 217 23.46 4.76 -19.34
C LEU A 217 23.49 3.32 -19.87
N THR A 218 24.06 2.39 -19.10
CA THR A 218 24.12 0.95 -19.43
C THR A 218 22.76 0.38 -19.87
N PRO A 219 21.67 0.42 -19.07
CA PRO A 219 20.38 -0.10 -19.49
C PRO A 219 19.81 0.64 -20.72
N ILE A 220 20.10 1.94 -20.88
CA ILE A 220 19.61 2.74 -22.01
C ILE A 220 20.26 2.28 -23.32
N LEU A 221 21.56 2.01 -23.32
CA LEU A 221 22.27 1.47 -24.49
C LEU A 221 21.70 0.12 -24.91
N LEU A 222 21.41 -0.75 -23.94
CA LEU A 222 20.87 -2.08 -24.18
C LEU A 222 19.42 -2.04 -24.70
N GLN A 223 18.60 -1.12 -24.17
CA GLN A 223 17.25 -0.88 -24.68
C GLN A 223 17.28 -0.27 -26.10
N ALA A 224 18.20 0.66 -26.37
CA ALA A 224 18.39 1.20 -27.72
C ALA A 224 18.80 0.10 -28.70
N ALA A 225 19.69 -0.82 -28.29
CA ALA A 225 20.04 -1.99 -29.07
C ALA A 225 18.80 -2.85 -29.39
N LEU A 226 17.97 -3.14 -28.38
CA LEU A 226 16.73 -3.90 -28.57
C LEU A 226 15.77 -3.22 -29.56
N LEU A 227 15.58 -1.90 -29.47
CA LEU A 227 14.72 -1.15 -30.41
C LEU A 227 15.26 -1.19 -31.84
N LEU A 228 16.58 -1.09 -32.02
CA LEU A 228 17.21 -1.22 -33.33
C LEU A 228 17.07 -2.63 -33.90
N PHE A 229 17.21 -3.66 -33.05
CA PHE A 229 16.95 -5.04 -33.46
C PHE A 229 15.51 -5.22 -33.96
N PHE A 230 14.52 -4.72 -33.20
CA PHE A 230 13.12 -4.75 -33.63
C PHE A 230 12.88 -3.95 -34.91
N ALA A 231 13.53 -2.80 -35.10
CA ALA A 231 13.46 -2.07 -36.36
C ALA A 231 13.94 -2.93 -37.54
N GLY A 232 15.05 -3.65 -37.38
CA GLY A 232 15.53 -4.60 -38.39
C GLY A 232 14.55 -5.76 -38.65
N ILE A 233 13.91 -6.29 -37.60
CA ILE A 233 12.86 -7.32 -37.74
C ILE A 233 11.64 -6.80 -38.51
N ILE A 234 11.19 -5.57 -38.24
CA ILE A 234 10.07 -4.94 -38.94
C ILE A 234 10.41 -4.75 -40.43
N VAL A 235 11.61 -4.26 -40.75
CA VAL A 235 12.07 -4.10 -42.14
C VAL A 235 12.16 -5.45 -42.86
N LEU A 236 12.67 -6.49 -42.18
CA LEU A 236 12.70 -7.85 -42.73
C LEU A 236 11.29 -8.41 -42.97
N ALA A 237 10.39 -8.27 -42.00
CA ALA A 237 9.03 -8.74 -42.12
C ALA A 237 8.31 -8.07 -43.30
N TRP A 238 8.53 -6.77 -43.50
CA TRP A 238 8.01 -6.01 -44.64
C TRP A 238 8.49 -6.59 -45.98
N SER A 239 9.77 -6.99 -46.09
CA SER A 239 10.30 -7.56 -47.33
C SER A 239 9.84 -8.99 -47.62
N LEU A 240 9.34 -9.71 -46.62
CA LEU A 240 8.91 -11.11 -46.76
C LEU A 240 7.40 -11.22 -47.03
N ASN A 241 6.57 -10.66 -46.14
CA ASN A 241 5.12 -10.80 -46.22
C ASN A 241 4.38 -9.72 -45.40
N LEU A 242 3.33 -9.15 -45.98
CA LEU A 242 2.53 -8.11 -45.33
C LEU A 242 1.86 -8.57 -44.02
N ALA A 243 1.38 -9.82 -43.94
CA ALA A 243 0.75 -10.33 -42.72
C ALA A 243 1.77 -10.47 -41.59
N LEU A 244 2.97 -10.99 -41.88
CA LEU A 244 4.07 -11.06 -40.91
C LEU A 244 4.47 -9.66 -40.43
N PHE A 245 4.57 -8.71 -41.35
CA PHE A 245 4.82 -7.31 -41.02
C PHE A 245 3.79 -6.73 -40.05
N ILE A 246 2.50 -6.91 -40.32
CA ILE A 246 1.43 -6.38 -39.46
C ILE A 246 1.56 -6.95 -38.05
N VAL A 247 1.77 -8.27 -37.91
CA VAL A 247 1.92 -8.92 -36.60
C VAL A 247 3.13 -8.38 -35.84
N CYS A 248 4.31 -8.34 -36.47
CA CYS A 248 5.53 -7.83 -35.84
C CYS A 248 5.42 -6.34 -35.49
N PHE A 249 4.85 -5.52 -36.38
CA PHE A 249 4.68 -4.09 -36.18
C PHE A 249 3.75 -3.79 -34.99
N VAL A 250 2.63 -4.51 -34.85
CA VAL A 250 1.71 -4.34 -33.71
C VAL A 250 2.38 -4.70 -32.39
N ILE A 251 3.04 -5.87 -32.31
CA ILE A 251 3.68 -6.32 -31.06
C ILE A 251 4.82 -5.38 -30.66
N CYS A 252 5.74 -5.07 -31.59
CA CYS A 252 6.84 -4.13 -31.33
C CYS A 252 6.31 -2.72 -31.02
N GLY A 253 5.25 -2.28 -31.70
CA GLY A 253 4.61 -0.99 -31.49
C GLY A 253 3.98 -0.85 -30.10
N LEU A 254 3.26 -1.88 -29.63
CA LEU A 254 2.70 -1.90 -28.27
C LEU A 254 3.81 -1.88 -27.21
N GLY A 255 4.87 -2.67 -27.38
CA GLY A 255 6.02 -2.67 -26.48
C GLY A 255 6.73 -1.32 -26.43
N ALA A 256 6.98 -0.71 -27.59
CA ALA A 256 7.58 0.62 -27.68
C ALA A 256 6.67 1.70 -27.06
N ALA A 257 5.36 1.68 -27.33
CA ALA A 257 4.40 2.61 -26.76
C ALA A 257 4.35 2.51 -25.23
N PHE A 258 4.36 1.29 -24.68
CA PHE A 258 4.43 1.07 -23.24
C PHE A 258 5.75 1.61 -22.64
N TYR A 259 6.88 1.34 -23.29
CA TYR A 259 8.19 1.85 -22.87
C TYR A 259 8.25 3.39 -22.85
N PHE A 260 7.86 4.05 -23.93
CA PHE A 260 7.88 5.51 -24.01
C PHE A 260 6.82 6.15 -23.10
N GLY A 261 5.64 5.55 -23.00
CA GLY A 261 4.57 5.99 -22.11
C GLY A 261 5.02 6.01 -20.66
N THR A 262 5.55 4.90 -20.17
CA THR A 262 6.06 4.79 -18.79
C THR A 262 7.27 5.68 -18.52
N THR A 263 8.09 5.98 -19.53
CA THR A 263 9.24 6.90 -19.42
C THR A 263 8.80 8.38 -19.29
N VAL A 264 7.71 8.78 -19.94
CA VAL A 264 7.22 10.18 -19.93
C VAL A 264 6.26 10.45 -18.77
N LEU A 265 5.54 9.43 -18.29
CA LEU A 265 4.46 9.59 -17.31
C LEU A 265 4.87 10.29 -15.99
N PRO A 266 6.04 10.01 -15.37
CA PRO A 266 6.44 10.70 -14.14
C PRO A 266 6.54 12.21 -14.31
N PHE A 267 7.04 12.70 -15.45
CA PHE A 267 7.14 14.13 -15.73
C PHE A 267 5.76 14.78 -15.92
N LEU A 268 4.84 14.10 -16.61
CA LEU A 268 3.46 14.57 -16.77
C LEU A 268 2.71 14.60 -15.44
N ALA A 269 2.91 13.59 -14.59
CA ALA A 269 2.32 13.52 -13.26
C ALA A 269 2.76 14.73 -12.40
N GLU A 270 4.06 15.04 -12.37
CA GLU A 270 4.62 16.22 -11.68
C GLU A 270 3.99 17.53 -12.18
N ILE A 271 3.88 17.75 -13.49
CA ILE A 271 3.25 18.96 -14.05
C ILE A 271 1.77 19.02 -13.65
N SER A 272 1.05 17.91 -13.76
CA SER A 272 -0.38 17.87 -13.47
C SER A 272 -0.68 18.18 -12.00
N ALA A 273 0.18 17.72 -11.10
CA ALA A 273 0.05 17.97 -9.68
C ALA A 273 0.27 19.46 -9.33
N ASP A 274 1.29 20.10 -9.93
CA ASP A 274 1.54 21.52 -9.73
C ASP A 274 0.40 22.40 -10.27
N VAL A 275 -0.12 22.05 -11.45
CA VAL A 275 -1.28 22.76 -12.04
C VAL A 275 -2.51 22.64 -11.14
N ARG A 276 -2.76 21.46 -10.57
CA ARG A 276 -3.86 21.19 -9.64
C ARG A 276 -3.70 21.93 -8.31
N GLN A 277 -2.47 22.14 -7.84
CA GLN A 277 -2.21 22.89 -6.62
C GLN A 277 -2.68 24.36 -6.73
N LYS A 278 -2.48 25.01 -7.89
CA LYS A 278 -2.93 26.41 -8.11
C LYS A 278 -4.46 26.55 -8.18
N SER A 279 -5.21 25.51 -8.57
CA SER A 279 -6.67 25.59 -8.68
C SER A 279 -7.42 25.53 -7.34
N GLY A 280 -6.71 25.60 -6.20
CA GLY A 280 -7.34 25.55 -4.87
C GLY A 280 -7.61 24.14 -4.36
N GLU A 281 -7.01 23.12 -5.00
CA GLU A 281 -7.03 21.72 -4.56
C GLU A 281 -5.77 21.35 -3.76
N ALA A 282 -5.13 22.32 -3.08
CA ALA A 282 -3.88 22.11 -2.36
C ALA A 282 -3.95 21.03 -1.25
N LEU A 283 -5.15 20.69 -0.77
CA LEU A 283 -5.41 19.66 0.24
C LEU A 283 -5.71 18.27 -0.35
N SER A 284 -5.60 18.05 -1.67
CA SER A 284 -5.84 16.72 -2.26
C SER A 284 -4.62 15.81 -2.15
N PHE A 285 -4.80 14.56 -1.70
CA PHE A 285 -3.74 13.55 -1.64
C PHE A 285 -2.99 13.42 -2.98
N ARG A 286 -1.65 13.52 -2.94
CA ARG A 286 -0.82 13.45 -4.14
C ARG A 286 -0.23 12.06 -4.29
N PHE A 287 -0.63 11.37 -5.36
CA PHE A 287 -0.01 10.11 -5.74
C PHE A 287 1.34 10.34 -6.41
N ILE A 288 2.31 9.52 -6.01
CA ILE A 288 3.63 9.49 -6.64
C ILE A 288 3.58 8.49 -7.79
N SER A 289 4.09 8.89 -8.97
CA SER A 289 4.15 7.99 -10.13
C SER A 289 5.09 6.80 -9.85
N PRO A 290 4.65 5.55 -10.08
CA PRO A 290 5.46 4.37 -9.81
C PRO A 290 6.53 4.11 -10.88
N TYR A 291 6.39 4.68 -12.09
CA TYR A 291 7.25 4.40 -13.24
C TYR A 291 8.56 5.19 -13.23
N LYS A 292 9.28 5.15 -12.10
CA LYS A 292 10.52 5.89 -11.89
C LYS A 292 11.72 5.04 -12.27
N SER A 293 12.16 5.19 -13.50
CA SER A 293 13.34 4.54 -14.03
C SER A 293 14.48 5.55 -14.30
N PRO A 294 15.72 5.08 -14.53
CA PRO A 294 16.82 5.94 -14.94
C PRO A 294 16.53 6.68 -16.26
N GLN A 295 15.86 6.03 -17.22
CA GLN A 295 15.44 6.68 -18.47
C GLN A 295 14.36 7.75 -18.22
N ALA A 296 13.39 7.50 -17.33
CA ALA A 296 12.40 8.52 -16.97
C ALA A 296 13.06 9.74 -16.31
N TRP A 297 14.11 9.51 -15.52
CA TRP A 297 14.89 10.60 -14.91
C TRP A 297 15.62 11.45 -15.95
N ALA A 298 16.23 10.81 -16.94
CA ALA A 298 16.86 11.51 -18.05
C ALA A 298 15.85 12.37 -18.82
N VAL A 299 14.66 11.83 -19.11
CA VAL A 299 13.56 12.57 -19.76
C VAL A 299 13.07 13.73 -18.90
N TYR A 300 12.88 13.54 -17.60
CA TYR A 300 12.52 14.61 -16.67
C TYR A 300 13.53 15.75 -16.69
N ARG A 301 14.83 15.43 -16.56
CA ARG A 301 15.92 16.43 -16.60
C ARG A 301 15.98 17.16 -17.93
N PHE A 302 15.89 16.44 -19.05
CA PHE A 302 15.89 17.01 -20.38
C PHE A 302 14.69 17.94 -20.59
N SER A 303 13.51 17.54 -20.13
CA SER A 303 12.30 18.34 -20.20
C SER A 303 12.41 19.62 -19.36
N CYS A 304 12.97 19.56 -18.15
CA CYS A 304 13.27 20.75 -17.33
C CYS A 304 14.29 21.68 -18.02
N MET A 305 15.31 21.13 -18.69
CA MET A 305 16.26 21.93 -19.48
C MET A 305 15.56 22.64 -20.65
N ILE A 306 14.69 21.95 -21.39
CA ILE A 306 13.88 22.53 -22.47
C ILE A 306 13.02 23.66 -21.91
N ILE A 307 12.25 23.42 -20.84
CA ILE A 307 11.39 24.44 -20.23
C ILE A 307 12.19 25.69 -19.85
N ARG A 308 13.42 25.53 -19.35
CA ARG A 308 14.30 26.64 -18.99
C ARG A 308 14.85 27.41 -20.20
N GLN A 309 15.18 26.71 -21.29
CA GLN A 309 15.80 27.28 -22.49
C GLN A 309 14.80 27.99 -23.40
N PHE A 310 13.54 27.54 -23.44
CA PHE A 310 12.53 28.08 -24.34
C PHE A 310 11.64 29.15 -23.66
N PRO A 311 11.84 30.44 -23.94
CA PRO A 311 11.16 31.53 -23.25
C PRO A 311 9.65 31.61 -23.52
N LEU A 312 9.13 30.91 -24.52
CA LEU A 312 7.70 30.84 -24.84
C LEU A 312 6.94 29.82 -23.95
N ILE A 313 7.60 28.73 -23.58
CA ILE A 313 6.99 27.61 -22.85
C ILE A 313 6.81 27.99 -21.37
N GLY A 314 7.80 28.69 -20.80
CA GLY A 314 7.78 29.07 -19.38
C GLY A 314 6.58 29.92 -18.96
N PRO A 315 6.31 31.08 -19.61
CA PRO A 315 5.16 31.92 -19.30
C PRO A 315 3.82 31.20 -19.51
N PHE A 316 3.73 30.32 -20.52
CA PHE A 316 2.54 29.52 -20.78
C PHE A 316 2.26 28.52 -19.64
N LEU A 317 3.27 27.77 -19.21
CA LEU A 317 3.15 26.82 -18.10
C LEU A 317 2.93 27.53 -16.75
N ALA A 318 3.62 28.65 -16.50
CA ALA A 318 3.42 29.46 -15.30
C ALA A 318 2.00 30.05 -15.23
N LYS A 319 1.43 30.49 -16.36
CA LYS A 319 0.02 30.92 -16.45
C LYS A 319 -0.90 29.77 -16.02
N ARG A 320 -0.64 28.55 -16.49
CA ARG A 320 -1.36 27.33 -16.08
C ARG A 320 -1.09 26.84 -14.65
N GLY A 321 -0.11 27.40 -13.95
CA GLY A 321 0.15 27.11 -12.54
C GLY A 321 1.30 26.17 -12.24
N TYR A 322 2.10 25.84 -13.25
CA TYR A 322 3.35 25.11 -13.04
C TYR A 322 4.31 25.91 -12.13
N ASN A 323 4.87 25.25 -11.12
CA ASN A 323 5.79 25.91 -10.20
C ASN A 323 7.16 26.06 -10.85
N TRP A 324 7.47 27.28 -11.32
CA TRP A 324 8.73 27.59 -12.00
C TRP A 324 9.98 27.21 -11.19
N ARG A 325 9.89 27.16 -9.85
CA ARG A 325 11.01 26.72 -8.99
C ARG A 325 11.45 25.29 -9.30
N MET A 326 10.54 24.40 -9.76
CA MET A 326 10.87 23.03 -10.12
C MET A 326 11.75 22.94 -11.37
N ALA A 327 11.47 23.72 -12.41
CA ALA A 327 12.30 23.74 -13.62
C ALA A 327 13.66 24.42 -13.38
N VAL A 328 13.70 25.45 -12.51
CA VAL A 328 14.93 26.18 -12.19
C VAL A 328 15.86 25.35 -11.29
N LYS A 329 15.29 24.61 -10.33
CA LYS A 329 16.02 23.71 -9.42
C LYS A 329 15.38 22.31 -9.45
N PRO A 330 15.68 21.49 -10.47
CA PRO A 330 15.20 20.11 -10.52
C PRO A 330 15.72 19.31 -9.32
N ALA A 331 14.93 18.34 -8.86
CA ALA A 331 15.32 17.46 -7.76
C ALA A 331 16.67 16.77 -8.04
N ARG A 332 17.42 16.43 -6.99
CA ARG A 332 18.72 15.75 -7.13
C ARG A 332 18.55 14.33 -7.66
N ASP A 333 17.56 13.63 -7.14
CA ASP A 333 17.15 12.26 -7.42
C ASP A 333 15.63 12.11 -7.19
N TRP A 334 15.10 10.91 -7.47
CA TRP A 334 13.68 10.62 -7.29
C TRP A 334 13.23 10.70 -5.83
N SER A 335 14.05 10.24 -4.88
CA SER A 335 13.78 10.30 -3.44
C SER A 335 13.65 11.74 -2.94
N PHE A 336 14.53 12.65 -3.37
CA PHE A 336 14.38 14.07 -3.03
C PHE A 336 13.12 14.67 -3.65
N SER A 337 12.71 14.23 -4.85
CA SER A 337 11.43 14.63 -5.42
C SER A 337 10.25 14.21 -4.56
N ASP A 338 10.30 12.99 -3.99
CA ASP A 338 9.24 12.46 -3.12
C ASP A 338 9.19 13.15 -1.76
N MET A 339 10.36 13.43 -1.17
CA MET A 339 10.45 14.22 0.06
C MET A 339 9.85 15.62 -0.10
N ARG A 340 9.94 16.21 -1.30
CA ARG A 340 9.27 17.49 -1.59
C ARG A 340 7.74 17.39 -1.58
N VAL A 341 7.17 16.22 -1.88
CA VAL A 341 5.73 15.98 -1.79
C VAL A 341 5.30 15.91 -0.32
N LEU A 342 6.07 15.19 0.50
CA LEU A 342 5.83 15.10 1.95
C LEU A 342 5.90 16.49 2.60
N THR A 343 6.99 17.21 2.37
CA THR A 343 7.22 18.55 2.97
C THR A 343 6.29 19.65 2.45
N ALA A 344 5.63 19.45 1.30
CA ALA A 344 4.65 20.40 0.79
C ALA A 344 3.36 20.44 1.62
N PHE A 345 3.00 19.34 2.28
CA PHE A 345 1.82 19.27 3.16
C PHE A 345 2.10 19.84 4.56
N ASP A 346 3.36 19.90 4.99
CA ASP A 346 3.79 20.47 6.28
C ASP A 346 3.67 22.00 6.36
N LEU A 347 3.37 22.69 5.24
CA LEU A 347 3.35 24.15 5.16
C LEU A 347 2.04 24.82 5.65
N ASN A 348 1.09 24.06 6.20
CA ASN A 348 -0.11 24.63 6.81
C ASN A 348 0.15 25.02 8.28
N PRO A 349 -0.28 26.22 8.73
CA PRO A 349 0.10 26.75 10.03
C PRO A 349 -0.45 25.92 11.22
N PRO A 350 0.19 25.99 12.40
CA PRO A 350 -0.24 25.31 13.62
C PRO A 350 -1.67 25.70 14.03
N PRO A 351 -2.46 24.75 14.58
CA PRO A 351 -2.01 23.86 15.66
C PRO A 351 -2.01 22.35 15.34
N LEU A 352 -2.26 21.92 14.10
CA LEU A 352 -2.47 20.51 13.79
C LEU A 352 -1.33 19.96 12.93
N ASN A 353 -0.27 19.46 13.57
CA ASN A 353 0.83 18.71 12.94
C ASN A 353 0.30 17.37 12.39
N LEU A 354 -0.58 17.42 11.39
CA LEU A 354 -1.22 16.27 10.78
C LEU A 354 -0.56 15.98 9.44
N ASN A 355 0.49 15.16 9.43
CA ASN A 355 1.05 14.69 8.17
C ASN A 355 0.12 13.62 7.58
N VAL A 356 -0.70 14.02 6.61
CA VAL A 356 -1.69 13.16 5.94
C VAL A 356 -1.07 11.87 5.40
N TYR A 357 0.18 11.91 4.94
CA TYR A 357 0.88 10.73 4.43
C TYR A 357 1.33 9.80 5.55
N GLU A 358 1.75 10.33 6.71
CA GLU A 358 2.05 9.51 7.89
C GLU A 358 0.78 8.82 8.39
N LEU A 359 -0.34 9.55 8.48
CA LEU A 359 -1.61 8.93 8.86
C LEU A 359 -2.02 7.84 7.88
N ARG A 360 -1.80 8.05 6.58
CA ARG A 360 -2.12 7.05 5.57
C ARG A 360 -1.23 5.82 5.69
N ALA A 361 0.05 6.02 6.01
CA ALA A 361 0.98 4.93 6.29
C ALA A 361 0.56 4.16 7.54
N LEU A 362 0.12 4.84 8.60
CA LEU A 362 -0.39 4.23 9.82
C LEU A 362 -1.71 3.50 9.62
N ASP A 363 -2.61 4.03 8.80
CA ASP A 363 -3.87 3.39 8.41
C ASP A 363 -3.59 2.08 7.68
N TRP A 364 -2.70 2.11 6.69
CA TRP A 364 -2.25 0.88 6.03
C TRP A 364 -1.57 -0.10 7.00
N ALA A 365 -0.67 0.39 7.87
CA ALA A 365 0.07 -0.45 8.81
C ALA A 365 -0.85 -1.09 9.85
N ALA A 366 -1.83 -0.35 10.37
CA ALA A 366 -2.82 -0.84 11.30
C ALA A 366 -3.61 -1.99 10.66
N ARG A 367 -4.13 -1.82 9.44
CA ARG A 367 -4.89 -2.86 8.73
C ARG A 367 -4.05 -4.09 8.38
N MET A 368 -2.81 -3.91 7.92
CA MET A 368 -1.96 -5.02 7.45
C MET A 368 -1.28 -5.79 8.59
N LEU A 369 -0.93 -5.10 9.67
CA LEU A 369 -0.18 -5.67 10.78
C LEU A 369 -1.05 -6.01 12.00
N GLN A 370 -2.38 -5.79 11.91
CA GLN A 370 -3.34 -6.06 13.00
C GLN A 370 -3.24 -7.48 13.55
N HIS A 371 -3.05 -8.46 12.66
CA HIS A 371 -2.97 -9.88 13.03
C HIS A 371 -1.55 -10.32 13.44
N SER A 372 -0.56 -9.43 13.34
CA SER A 372 0.81 -9.73 13.75
C SER A 372 1.01 -9.41 15.23
N SER A 373 0.97 -10.45 16.08
CA SER A 373 1.10 -10.32 17.54
C SER A 373 2.39 -9.60 17.97
N SER A 374 3.45 -9.64 17.15
CA SER A 374 4.71 -8.96 17.42
C SER A 374 4.69 -7.46 17.13
N MET A 375 3.82 -6.99 16.21
CA MET A 375 3.76 -5.59 15.78
C MET A 375 2.75 -4.75 16.57
N VAL A 376 1.73 -5.38 17.17
CA VAL A 376 0.71 -4.73 17.99
C VAL A 376 1.30 -3.84 19.13
N PRO A 377 2.33 -4.25 19.89
CA PRO A 377 2.93 -3.40 20.91
C PRO A 377 3.58 -2.13 20.34
N HIS A 378 4.18 -2.22 19.15
CA HIS A 378 4.79 -1.07 18.48
C HIS A 378 3.73 -0.09 17.99
N LEU A 379 2.64 -0.59 17.40
CA LEU A 379 1.50 0.23 16.99
C LEU A 379 0.88 0.99 18.18
N LYS A 380 0.71 0.32 19.33
CA LYS A 380 0.21 0.97 20.55
C LYS A 380 1.09 2.13 21.01
N ASN A 381 2.41 1.95 21.02
CA ASN A 381 3.34 3.01 21.39
C ASN A 381 3.28 4.19 20.42
N ILE A 382 3.19 3.90 19.11
CA ILE A 382 3.03 4.93 18.08
C ILE A 382 1.74 5.71 18.31
N PHE A 383 0.57 5.06 18.38
CA PHE A 383 -0.71 5.74 18.60
C PHE A 383 -0.78 6.53 19.91
N SER A 384 -0.09 6.06 20.96
CA SER A 384 0.02 6.78 22.23
C SER A 384 0.89 8.04 22.14
N SER A 385 1.82 8.10 21.18
CA SER A 385 2.71 9.24 20.97
C SER A 385 2.18 10.25 19.94
N LEU A 386 1.17 9.89 19.16
CA LEU A 386 0.54 10.83 18.23
C LEU A 386 -0.17 11.95 19.02
N SER A 387 -0.01 13.19 18.58
CA SER A 387 -0.72 14.35 19.14
C SER A 387 -2.19 14.45 18.71
N LEU A 388 -2.79 13.33 18.29
CA LEU A 388 -4.16 13.27 17.80
C LEU A 388 -5.14 12.87 18.88
N HIS A 389 -6.34 13.43 18.80
CA HIS A 389 -7.42 13.02 19.68
C HIS A 389 -7.81 11.56 19.36
N PRO A 390 -8.05 10.70 20.37
CA PRO A 390 -8.33 9.27 20.12
C PRO A 390 -9.51 9.03 19.19
N SER A 391 -10.56 9.86 19.25
CA SER A 391 -11.68 9.78 18.30
C SER A 391 -11.27 10.02 16.84
N VAL A 392 -10.27 10.87 16.60
CA VAL A 392 -9.73 11.13 15.25
C VAL A 392 -8.88 9.96 14.77
N VAL A 393 -8.16 9.28 15.67
CA VAL A 393 -7.43 8.04 15.37
C VAL A 393 -8.41 6.92 15.01
N MET A 394 -9.41 6.69 15.85
CA MET A 394 -10.43 5.67 15.64
C MET A 394 -11.18 5.88 14.33
N ALA A 395 -11.54 7.13 14.02
CA ALA A 395 -12.14 7.50 12.75
C ALA A 395 -11.15 7.36 11.58
N GLY A 396 -10.10 8.20 11.54
CA GLY A 396 -9.25 8.39 10.38
C GLY A 396 -8.30 7.25 10.03
N ILE A 397 -7.96 6.41 11.00
CA ILE A 397 -6.96 5.35 10.85
C ILE A 397 -7.60 3.96 11.02
N LEU A 398 -8.46 3.79 12.02
CA LEU A 398 -9.09 2.49 12.32
C LEU A 398 -10.49 2.33 11.71
N ASN A 399 -10.96 3.34 10.96
CA ASN A 399 -12.21 3.33 10.19
C ASN A 399 -13.50 3.18 11.03
N TYR A 400 -13.51 3.59 12.29
CA TYR A 400 -14.67 3.59 13.19
C TYR A 400 -15.45 4.92 13.18
N TRP A 401 -15.76 5.43 12.00
CA TRP A 401 -16.43 6.73 11.84
C TRP A 401 -17.82 6.80 12.43
N THR A 402 -18.61 5.75 12.23
CA THR A 402 -19.98 5.67 12.74
C THR A 402 -19.98 5.83 14.25
N LEU A 403 -19.06 5.16 14.95
CA LEU A 403 -18.90 5.31 16.39
C LEU A 403 -18.29 6.66 16.80
N ALA A 404 -17.27 7.16 16.10
CA ALA A 404 -16.53 8.36 16.48
C ALA A 404 -17.39 9.64 16.46
N ILE A 405 -18.47 9.65 15.67
CA ILE A 405 -19.45 10.75 15.65
C ILE A 405 -20.32 10.73 16.91
N TRP A 406 -20.64 9.56 17.46
CA TRP A 406 -21.62 9.42 18.55
C TRP A 406 -20.99 9.19 19.93
N GLU A 407 -19.80 8.59 19.99
CA GLU A 407 -19.14 8.16 21.22
C GLU A 407 -17.73 8.77 21.36
N GLU A 408 -17.39 9.15 22.60
CA GLU A 408 -16.06 9.66 22.93
C GLU A 408 -15.11 8.48 23.09
N PHE A 409 -14.02 8.46 22.32
CA PHE A 409 -12.98 7.44 22.46
C PHE A 409 -11.87 7.92 23.37
N THR A 410 -11.37 7.00 24.19
CA THR A 410 -10.19 7.19 25.03
C THR A 410 -8.97 6.49 24.43
N PRO A 411 -7.73 6.83 24.86
CA PRO A 411 -6.54 6.10 24.42
C PRO A 411 -6.60 4.60 24.72
N GLU A 412 -7.35 4.23 25.77
CA GLU A 412 -7.59 2.86 26.17
C GLU A 412 -8.49 2.11 25.18
N ASP A 413 -9.46 2.79 24.58
CA ASP A 413 -10.29 2.20 23.52
C ASP A 413 -9.45 1.88 22.27
N VAL A 414 -8.51 2.77 21.90
CA VAL A 414 -7.56 2.51 20.81
C VAL A 414 -6.67 1.31 21.14
N ARG A 415 -6.23 1.19 22.40
CA ARG A 415 -5.40 0.05 22.84
C ARG A 415 -6.17 -1.27 22.75
N LYS A 416 -7.44 -1.28 23.16
CA LYS A 416 -8.31 -2.47 23.13
C LYS A 416 -8.64 -2.89 21.71
N GLU A 417 -8.92 -1.94 20.82
CA GLU A 417 -9.17 -2.22 19.40
C GLU A 417 -7.99 -2.96 18.74
N LEU A 418 -6.76 -2.55 19.07
CA LEU A 418 -5.52 -3.17 18.57
C LEU A 418 -5.20 -4.51 19.23
N GLU A 419 -5.83 -4.84 20.36
CA GLU A 419 -5.66 -6.12 21.06
C GLU A 419 -6.61 -7.18 20.53
N ASP A 420 -7.89 -6.86 20.54
CA ASP A 420 -8.95 -7.73 20.07
C ASP A 420 -10.04 -6.89 19.43
N THR A 421 -10.00 -6.86 18.10
CA THR A 421 -10.95 -6.12 17.28
C THR A 421 -12.37 -6.69 17.39
N THR A 422 -12.49 -8.01 17.57
CA THR A 422 -13.80 -8.68 17.65
C THR A 422 -14.49 -8.40 18.97
N GLU A 423 -13.78 -8.56 20.08
CA GLU A 423 -14.29 -8.25 21.42
C GLU A 423 -14.65 -6.76 21.52
N PHE A 424 -13.80 -5.88 20.98
CA PHE A 424 -14.06 -4.45 20.97
C PHE A 424 -15.35 -4.09 20.22
N GLN A 425 -15.54 -4.65 19.02
CA GLN A 425 -16.75 -4.41 18.23
C GLN A 425 -18.01 -4.92 18.91
N GLU A 426 -17.99 -6.13 19.49
CA GLU A 426 -19.12 -6.68 20.22
C GLU A 426 -19.47 -5.83 21.44
N THR A 427 -18.46 -5.37 22.19
CA THR A 427 -18.66 -4.52 23.35
C THR A 427 -19.33 -3.20 22.97
N LYS A 428 -18.90 -2.56 21.87
CA LYS A 428 -19.49 -1.30 21.38
C LYS A 428 -20.88 -1.48 20.77
N ARG A 429 -21.22 -2.69 20.31
CA ARG A 429 -22.51 -3.02 19.69
C ARG A 429 -23.64 -3.27 20.70
N GLN A 430 -23.31 -3.53 21.97
CA GLN A 430 -24.31 -3.86 22.99
C GLN A 430 -25.27 -2.70 23.32
N GLY A 431 -26.54 -3.06 23.56
CA GLY A 431 -27.59 -2.13 23.98
C GLY A 431 -27.83 -1.00 22.98
N LEU A 432 -27.74 0.25 23.44
CA LEU A 432 -27.92 1.44 22.61
C LEU A 432 -26.78 1.67 21.61
N GLY A 433 -25.64 0.99 21.77
CA GLY A 433 -24.49 1.10 20.87
C GLY A 433 -24.76 0.53 19.47
N TRP A 434 -25.71 -0.39 19.33
CA TRP A 434 -26.15 -0.92 18.04
C TRP A 434 -26.51 0.19 17.04
N TYR A 435 -27.37 1.14 17.44
CA TYR A 435 -27.79 2.24 16.58
C TYR A 435 -26.63 3.15 16.17
N MET A 436 -25.61 3.30 17.03
CA MET A 436 -24.40 4.05 16.70
C MET A 436 -23.57 3.32 15.63
N THR A 437 -23.39 2.00 15.75
CA THR A 437 -22.62 1.19 14.79
C THR A 437 -23.26 1.10 13.40
N VAL A 438 -24.59 1.00 13.33
CA VAL A 438 -25.36 0.82 12.08
C VAL A 438 -25.69 2.17 11.40
N SER A 439 -25.37 3.29 12.06
CA SER A 439 -25.55 4.62 11.49
C SER A 439 -24.77 4.84 10.20
N ARG A 440 -25.20 5.81 9.39
CA ARG A 440 -24.57 6.13 8.12
C ARG A 440 -23.10 6.51 8.30
N ALA A 441 -22.23 5.82 7.57
CA ALA A 441 -20.84 6.23 7.41
C ALA A 441 -20.71 7.34 6.34
N PRO A 442 -19.67 8.20 6.41
CA PRO A 442 -19.38 9.17 5.36
C PRO A 442 -19.28 8.49 3.98
N SER A 443 -19.95 9.01 2.95
CA SER A 443 -19.89 8.51 1.57
C SER A 443 -18.60 8.96 0.87
N ILE A 444 -17.46 8.62 1.46
CA ILE A 444 -16.13 8.97 0.98
C ILE A 444 -15.46 7.69 0.49
N PRO A 445 -14.77 7.70 -0.68
CA PRO A 445 -13.99 6.55 -1.12
C PRO A 445 -12.96 6.15 -0.06
N ASP A 446 -12.96 4.88 0.35
CA ASP A 446 -11.91 4.31 1.20
C ASP A 446 -10.65 4.08 0.34
N PRO A 447 -9.44 4.50 0.77
CA PRO A 447 -9.08 5.29 1.96
C PRO A 447 -9.55 6.74 1.97
N ILE A 448 -10.15 7.16 3.08
CA ILE A 448 -10.71 8.51 3.28
C ILE A 448 -9.66 9.61 3.11
N LEU A 449 -8.41 9.31 3.51
CA LEU A 449 -7.26 10.18 3.35
C LEU A 449 -6.89 10.45 1.88
N HIS A 450 -7.44 9.72 0.91
CA HIS A 450 -7.27 10.04 -0.51
C HIS A 450 -8.22 11.15 -0.98
N SER A 451 -9.35 11.34 -0.29
CA SER A 451 -10.35 12.33 -0.65
C SER A 451 -10.06 13.69 0.00
N LYS A 452 -10.17 14.76 -0.79
CA LYS A 452 -10.08 16.15 -0.27
C LYS A 452 -11.10 16.39 0.85
N ALA A 453 -12.33 15.90 0.69
CA ALA A 453 -13.38 16.05 1.69
C ALA A 453 -13.05 15.28 2.99
N GLY A 454 -12.44 14.10 2.87
CA GLY A 454 -12.00 13.29 4.00
C GLY A 454 -10.86 13.94 4.79
N ILE A 455 -9.84 14.46 4.09
CA ILE A 455 -8.73 15.20 4.71
C ILE A 455 -9.27 16.46 5.43
N GLN A 456 -10.14 17.24 4.77
CA GLN A 456 -10.73 18.42 5.38
C GLN A 456 -11.54 18.07 6.62
N MET A 457 -12.37 17.01 6.56
CA MET A 457 -13.16 16.52 7.70
C MET A 457 -12.28 16.16 8.91
N LEU A 458 -11.19 15.41 8.70
CA LEU A 458 -10.26 15.06 9.78
C LEU A 458 -9.60 16.28 10.42
N LEU A 459 -9.20 17.27 9.60
CA LEU A 459 -8.62 18.51 10.09
C LEU A 459 -9.60 19.31 10.95
N PHE A 460 -10.86 19.45 10.50
CA PHE A 460 -11.91 20.11 11.29
C PHE A 460 -12.20 19.36 12.59
N TYR A 461 -12.30 18.04 12.55
CA TYR A 461 -12.58 17.24 13.75
C TYR A 461 -11.45 17.37 14.78
N GLN A 462 -10.20 17.25 14.35
CA GLN A 462 -9.05 17.44 15.22
C GLN A 462 -9.00 18.87 15.79
N TYR A 463 -9.37 19.89 15.00
CA TYR A 463 -9.47 21.27 15.48
C TYR A 463 -10.56 21.42 16.55
N TRP A 464 -11.75 20.87 16.31
CA TRP A 464 -12.88 20.95 17.24
C TRP A 464 -12.60 20.24 18.56
N PHE A 465 -11.99 19.04 18.52
CA PHE A 465 -11.60 18.34 19.76
C PHE A 465 -10.55 19.14 20.55
N ASN A 466 -9.58 19.79 19.89
CA ASN A 466 -8.58 20.63 20.57
C ASN A 466 -9.18 21.89 21.22
N LEU A 467 -10.14 22.55 20.56
CA LEU A 467 -10.89 23.68 21.14
C LEU A 467 -11.68 23.27 22.40
N VAL A 468 -12.15 22.03 22.43
CA VAL A 468 -12.92 21.44 23.54
C VAL A 468 -12.02 20.88 24.64
N ASP A 469 -10.72 20.72 24.41
CA ASP A 469 -9.74 20.45 25.47
C ASP A 469 -9.24 21.75 26.14
N THR A 470 -9.28 22.86 25.41
CA THR A 470 -8.93 24.21 25.90
C THR A 470 -10.18 25.06 26.14
N ILE A 471 -11.11 24.54 26.96
CA ILE A 471 -12.47 25.09 27.11
C ILE A 471 -12.44 26.53 27.65
N THR A 472 -12.89 27.47 26.82
CA THR A 472 -13.15 28.87 27.17
C THR A 472 -14.45 29.32 26.49
N VAL A 473 -15.05 30.42 26.94
CA VAL A 473 -16.23 30.98 26.25
C VAL A 473 -15.90 31.37 24.80
N GLN A 474 -14.69 31.86 24.54
CA GLN A 474 -14.25 32.18 23.19
C GLN A 474 -14.11 30.92 22.32
N SER A 475 -13.59 29.82 22.85
CA SER A 475 -13.45 28.58 22.08
C SER A 475 -14.79 27.96 21.67
N VAL A 476 -15.86 28.18 22.43
CA VAL A 476 -17.23 27.78 22.04
C VAL A 476 -17.73 28.60 20.85
N ARG A 477 -17.43 29.91 20.81
CA ARG A 477 -17.79 30.76 19.66
C ARG A 477 -16.96 30.43 18.43
N ASP A 478 -15.65 30.25 18.61
CA ASP A 478 -14.75 29.82 17.53
C ASP A 478 -15.17 28.45 16.97
N LEU A 479 -15.66 27.55 17.83
CA LEU A 479 -16.24 26.26 17.43
C LEU A 479 -17.50 26.44 16.60
N ASP A 480 -18.45 27.27 17.05
CA ASP A 480 -19.71 27.54 16.34
C ASP A 480 -19.48 28.18 14.96
N ASP A 481 -18.56 29.14 14.88
CA ASP A 481 -18.11 29.77 13.64
C ASP A 481 -17.45 28.74 12.71
N SER A 482 -16.61 27.85 13.25
CA SER A 482 -15.93 26.80 12.49
C SER A 482 -16.92 25.75 11.94
N ILE A 483 -17.93 25.35 12.72
CA ILE A 483 -19.00 24.44 12.29
C ILE A 483 -19.84 25.10 11.18
N SER A 484 -20.15 26.39 11.32
CA SER A 484 -20.85 27.16 10.29
C SER A 484 -20.04 27.23 9.00
N HIS A 485 -18.72 27.47 9.10
CA HIS A 485 -17.82 27.46 7.95
C HIS A 485 -17.75 26.09 7.26
N PHE A 486 -17.72 25.00 8.04
CA PHE A 486 -17.77 23.62 7.52
C PHE A 486 -19.02 23.40 6.66
N ARG A 487 -20.17 23.94 7.08
CA ARG A 487 -21.43 23.88 6.34
C ARG A 487 -21.40 24.72 5.06
N GLU A 488 -20.86 25.93 5.12
CA GLU A 488 -20.72 26.83 3.96
C GLU A 488 -19.84 26.24 2.85
N LEU A 489 -18.82 25.48 3.22
CA LEU A 489 -17.97 24.74 2.27
C LEU A 489 -18.71 23.60 1.56
N GLY A 490 -19.94 23.28 1.95
CA GLY A 490 -20.73 22.19 1.37
C GLY A 490 -20.24 20.79 1.74
N LEU A 491 -19.36 20.67 2.73
CA LEU A 491 -18.78 19.40 3.17
C LEU A 491 -19.83 18.38 3.65
N PRO A 492 -20.87 18.74 4.43
CA PRO A 492 -21.91 17.79 4.84
C PRO A 492 -22.58 17.08 3.66
N LYS A 493 -22.82 17.82 2.56
CA LYS A 493 -23.37 17.24 1.31
C LYS A 493 -22.34 16.36 0.61
N ALA A 494 -21.06 16.76 0.60
CA ALA A 494 -19.98 15.99 -0.03
C ALA A 494 -19.73 14.65 0.68
N ILE A 495 -19.88 14.60 2.00
CA ILE A 495 -19.71 13.38 2.81
C ILE A 495 -21.03 12.61 3.02
N ASN A 496 -22.15 13.13 2.51
CA ASN A 496 -23.50 12.56 2.65
C ASN A 496 -23.93 12.31 4.11
N LEU A 497 -23.52 13.19 5.04
CA LEU A 497 -23.96 13.16 6.43
C LEU A 497 -24.89 14.33 6.72
N ARG A 498 -26.04 14.03 7.32
CA ARG A 498 -26.98 15.07 7.78
C ARG A 498 -26.63 15.52 9.21
N PHE A 499 -26.14 14.60 10.03
CA PHE A 499 -25.52 14.87 11.33
C PHE A 499 -24.00 14.76 11.21
N PHE A 500 -23.31 15.90 11.21
CA PHE A 500 -21.87 15.97 10.95
C PHE A 500 -21.05 16.52 12.13
N VAL A 501 -21.70 17.02 13.18
CA VAL A 501 -21.03 17.47 14.41
C VAL A 501 -20.91 16.28 15.37
N PRO A 502 -19.69 15.91 15.82
CA PRO A 502 -19.52 14.85 16.80
C PRO A 502 -20.26 15.16 18.10
N PHE A 503 -21.16 14.27 18.51
CA PHE A 503 -21.93 14.37 19.75
C PHE A 503 -21.09 14.50 21.03
N PRO A 504 -19.92 13.84 21.16
CA PRO A 504 -19.03 14.01 22.33
C PRO A 504 -18.67 15.46 22.65
N ILE A 505 -18.49 16.29 21.61
CA ILE A 505 -18.19 17.71 21.76
C ILE A 505 -19.35 18.42 22.46
N ALA A 506 -20.56 18.22 21.97
CA ALA A 506 -21.76 18.82 22.55
C ALA A 506 -22.03 18.27 23.95
N SER A 507 -21.85 16.97 24.18
CA SER A 507 -22.01 16.33 25.50
C SER A 507 -21.08 16.95 26.56
N LYS A 508 -19.81 17.18 26.22
CA LYS A 508 -18.83 17.80 27.12
C LYS A 508 -19.17 19.26 27.43
N LEU A 509 -19.65 20.01 26.45
CA LEU A 509 -20.04 21.42 26.63
C LEU A 509 -21.36 21.59 27.41
N TRP A 510 -22.39 20.80 27.12
CA TRP A 510 -23.68 20.86 27.81
C TRP A 510 -23.63 20.41 29.27
N SER A 511 -22.59 19.68 29.65
CA SER A 511 -22.33 19.20 31.02
C SER A 511 -21.19 19.96 31.71
N HIS A 512 -20.69 21.05 31.11
CA HIS A 512 -19.51 21.74 31.62
C HIS A 512 -19.76 22.36 33.00
N VAL A 513 -18.73 22.50 33.84
CA VAL A 513 -18.88 23.04 35.22
C VAL A 513 -19.29 24.52 35.22
N ASP A 514 -18.73 25.32 34.31
CA ASP A 514 -19.02 26.75 34.17
C ASP A 514 -20.40 27.02 33.52
N PRO A 515 -21.33 27.73 34.19
CA PRO A 515 -22.63 28.08 33.63
C PRO A 515 -22.55 28.93 32.36
N SER A 516 -21.54 29.79 32.22
CA SER A 516 -21.37 30.68 31.06
C SER A 516 -21.10 29.88 29.79
N ILE A 517 -20.26 28.84 29.92
CA ILE A 517 -19.90 27.92 28.83
C ILE A 517 -21.11 27.06 28.45
N ARG A 518 -21.86 26.56 29.45
CA ARG A 518 -23.11 25.84 29.19
C ARG A 518 -24.11 26.71 28.43
N GLN A 519 -24.30 27.97 28.84
CA GLN A 519 -25.23 28.89 28.19
C GLN A 519 -24.87 29.15 26.74
N GLU A 520 -23.59 29.43 26.45
CA GLU A 520 -23.12 29.68 25.08
C GLU A 520 -23.21 28.41 24.22
N SER A 521 -22.98 27.22 24.80
CA SER A 521 -23.10 25.93 24.08
C SER A 521 -24.53 25.58 23.62
N LEU A 522 -25.55 26.34 24.01
CA LEU A 522 -26.90 26.21 23.47
C LEU A 522 -26.98 26.60 21.99
N SER A 523 -26.03 27.39 21.45
CA SER A 523 -25.94 27.69 20.01
C SER A 523 -25.84 26.41 19.18
N LEU A 524 -25.15 25.38 19.70
CA LEU A 524 -24.94 24.11 19.01
C LEU A 524 -26.25 23.36 18.72
N ILE A 525 -27.33 23.65 19.45
CA ILE A 525 -28.65 23.06 19.18
C ILE A 525 -29.10 23.36 17.75
N GLU A 526 -28.79 24.54 17.21
CA GLU A 526 -29.18 24.91 15.84
C GLU A 526 -28.55 24.00 14.79
N HIS A 527 -27.29 23.58 14.98
CA HIS A 527 -26.62 22.66 14.06
C HIS A 527 -27.23 21.26 14.10
N TYR A 528 -27.71 20.81 15.27
CA TYR A 528 -28.45 19.55 15.37
C TYR A 528 -29.86 19.65 14.79
N ARG A 529 -30.58 20.76 15.01
CA ARG A 529 -31.88 21.02 14.37
C ARG A 529 -31.78 20.96 12.84
N TYR A 530 -30.73 21.55 12.28
CA TYR A 530 -30.44 21.44 10.84
C TYR A 530 -30.31 19.98 10.37
N GLY A 531 -29.67 19.11 11.16
CA GLY A 531 -29.59 17.67 10.86
C GLY A 531 -30.95 16.98 10.85
N TRP A 532 -31.83 17.33 11.80
CA TRP A 532 -33.20 16.85 11.87
C TRP A 532 -34.07 17.33 10.69
N ASP A 533 -33.94 18.61 10.32
CA ASP A 533 -34.64 19.20 9.17
C ASP A 533 -34.23 18.56 7.84
N GLY A 534 -33.02 17.98 7.79
CA GLY A 534 -32.54 17.18 6.67
C GLY A 534 -33.34 15.89 6.44
N TYR A 535 -34.19 15.45 7.38
CA TYR A 535 -35.00 14.23 7.32
C TYR A 535 -36.52 14.52 7.27
N PRO A 536 -37.07 15.06 6.16
CA PRO A 536 -38.49 15.36 6.08
C PRO A 536 -39.39 14.12 5.88
N GLY A 537 -38.83 13.01 5.38
CA GLY A 537 -39.55 11.79 4.99
C GLY A 537 -39.52 10.63 5.99
N PRO A 538 -39.96 9.42 5.57
CA PRO A 538 -39.90 8.20 6.39
C PRO A 538 -38.46 7.80 6.73
N GLU A 539 -38.31 6.88 7.68
CA GLU A 539 -36.99 6.38 8.12
C GLU A 539 -36.22 5.70 6.99
N GLU A 540 -34.99 6.19 6.73
CA GLU A 540 -34.08 5.61 5.74
C GLU A 540 -33.19 4.55 6.41
N LYS A 541 -32.70 3.56 5.66
CA LYS A 541 -31.74 2.59 6.22
C LYS A 541 -30.43 3.29 6.62
N GLY A 542 -29.97 3.07 7.85
CA GLY A 542 -28.77 3.69 8.41
C GLY A 542 -28.98 5.14 8.86
N ASP A 543 -30.21 5.54 9.14
CA ASP A 543 -30.56 6.88 9.63
C ASP A 543 -29.74 7.31 10.86
N GLU A 544 -29.10 8.47 10.80
CA GLU A 544 -28.37 9.06 11.93
C GLU A 544 -29.30 9.46 13.10
N ARG A 545 -30.61 9.63 12.89
CA ARG A 545 -31.56 10.09 13.92
C ARG A 545 -31.60 9.15 15.14
N LEU A 546 -31.64 7.84 14.91
CA LEU A 546 -31.67 6.85 16.00
C LEU A 546 -30.35 6.80 16.76
N ALA A 547 -29.23 6.97 16.06
CA ALA A 547 -27.90 7.05 16.65
C ALA A 547 -27.75 8.31 17.52
N PHE A 548 -28.25 9.46 17.05
CA PHE A 548 -28.32 10.68 17.83
C PHE A 548 -29.19 10.50 19.08
N ILE A 549 -30.37 9.89 18.97
CA ILE A 549 -31.24 9.61 20.13
C ILE A 549 -30.50 8.71 21.13
N ALA A 550 -29.86 7.64 20.67
CA ALA A 550 -29.08 6.75 21.53
C ALA A 550 -27.95 7.48 22.26
N ALA A 551 -27.22 8.38 21.57
CA ALA A 551 -26.16 9.19 22.17
C ALA A 551 -26.73 10.20 23.19
N LEU A 552 -27.87 10.82 22.87
CA LEU A 552 -28.56 11.75 23.74
C LEU A 552 -29.08 11.08 25.02
N ILE A 553 -29.65 9.87 24.93
CA ILE A 553 -30.06 9.08 26.09
C ILE A 553 -28.88 8.83 27.02
N LYS A 554 -27.76 8.31 26.48
CA LYS A 554 -26.55 8.05 27.26
C LYS A 554 -26.09 9.32 27.99
N HIS A 555 -26.12 10.47 27.32
CA HIS A 555 -25.74 11.76 27.93
C HIS A 555 -26.72 12.25 29.00
N LEU A 556 -28.03 12.14 28.78
CA LEU A 556 -29.04 12.58 29.75
C LEU A 556 -29.05 11.70 31.02
N GLN A 557 -28.70 10.43 30.88
CA GLN A 557 -28.60 9.47 32.00
C GLN A 557 -27.24 9.56 32.74
N GLN A 558 -26.21 10.14 32.13
CA GLN A 558 -24.88 10.27 32.73
C GLN A 558 -24.84 11.36 33.81
N ASP A 559 -24.51 10.97 35.04
CA ASP A 559 -24.22 11.91 36.14
C ASP A 559 -22.72 12.26 36.15
N ARG A 560 -22.33 13.33 35.45
CA ARG A 560 -20.95 13.85 35.45
C ARG A 560 -20.68 14.67 36.73
N GLY A 561 -20.59 13.98 37.86
CA GLY A 561 -20.15 14.57 39.13
C GLY A 561 -21.11 15.60 39.74
N GLY A 562 -22.42 15.45 39.51
CA GLY A 562 -23.47 16.28 40.12
C GLY A 562 -23.98 17.44 39.26
N TYR A 563 -23.43 17.66 38.06
CA TYR A 563 -23.89 18.69 37.14
C TYR A 563 -24.86 18.10 36.10
N ARG A 564 -26.14 18.44 36.23
CA ARG A 564 -27.16 18.08 35.23
C ARG A 564 -26.94 18.85 33.94
N SER A 565 -27.14 18.18 32.80
CA SER A 565 -27.05 18.80 31.48
C SER A 565 -27.93 20.05 31.38
N ILE A 566 -27.43 21.10 30.73
CA ILE A 566 -28.20 22.32 30.48
C ILE A 566 -29.48 22.07 29.67
N LEU A 567 -29.53 20.97 28.91
CA LEU A 567 -30.72 20.58 28.15
C LEU A 567 -31.94 20.30 29.04
N LEU A 568 -31.72 19.89 30.30
CA LEU A 568 -32.79 19.60 31.25
C LEU A 568 -33.20 20.82 32.09
N THR A 569 -32.44 21.93 32.03
CA THR A 569 -32.61 23.09 32.91
C THR A 569 -32.96 24.38 32.17
N SER A 570 -32.51 24.54 30.93
CA SER A 570 -32.83 25.69 30.07
C SER A 570 -34.11 25.45 29.29
N ASP A 571 -34.96 26.47 29.15
CA ASP A 571 -36.19 26.38 28.36
C ASP A 571 -35.90 25.99 26.90
N GLN A 572 -34.84 26.54 26.30
CA GLN A 572 -34.43 26.20 24.92
C GLN A 572 -34.04 24.71 24.78
N GLY A 573 -33.39 24.15 25.80
CA GLY A 573 -33.02 22.74 25.83
C GLY A 573 -34.23 21.82 26.02
N ILE A 574 -35.15 22.21 26.90
CA ILE A 574 -36.41 21.48 27.13
C ILE A 574 -37.26 21.48 25.86
N ASP A 575 -37.38 22.61 25.17
CA ASP A 575 -38.12 22.71 23.91
C ASP A 575 -37.53 21.81 22.84
N PHE A 576 -36.20 21.76 22.73
CA PHE A 576 -35.50 20.85 21.81
C PHE A 576 -35.80 19.36 22.12
N ILE A 577 -35.78 18.96 23.40
CA ILE A 577 -36.15 17.60 23.81
C ILE A 577 -37.63 17.30 23.49
N CYS A 578 -38.53 18.27 23.70
CA CYS A 578 -39.95 18.12 23.37
C CYS A 578 -40.17 17.94 21.86
N ASP A 579 -39.43 18.66 21.02
CA ASP A 579 -39.47 18.51 19.57
C ASP A 579 -39.01 17.10 19.14
N ILE A 580 -37.92 16.59 19.70
CA ILE A 580 -37.44 15.22 19.43
C ILE A 580 -38.46 14.18 19.91
N HIS A 581 -39.02 14.35 21.11
CA HIS A 581 -40.04 13.45 21.64
C HIS A 581 -41.27 13.37 20.72
N ARG A 582 -41.71 14.51 20.16
CA ARG A 582 -42.78 14.55 19.16
C ARG A 582 -42.42 13.74 17.91
N VAL A 583 -41.19 13.90 17.39
CA VAL A 583 -40.72 13.14 16.22
C VAL A 583 -40.66 11.64 16.51
N ILE A 584 -40.18 11.23 17.69
CA ILE A 584 -40.14 9.81 18.08
C ILE A 584 -41.55 9.22 18.08
N ARG A 585 -42.48 9.89 18.77
CA ARG A 585 -43.87 9.46 18.87
C ARG A 585 -44.56 9.37 17.51
N ASP A 586 -44.38 10.37 16.66
CA ASP A 586 -45.15 10.52 15.42
C ASP A 586 -44.56 9.75 14.22
N ARG A 587 -43.24 9.47 14.23
CA ARG A 587 -42.53 8.98 13.03
C ARG A 587 -41.55 7.84 13.25
N LEU A 588 -40.97 7.67 14.45
CA LEU A 588 -39.92 6.67 14.72
C LEU A 588 -40.36 5.56 15.68
N CYS A 589 -41.62 5.58 16.11
CA CYS A 589 -42.16 4.62 17.07
C CYS A 589 -42.33 3.22 16.46
N GLU A 590 -42.76 3.15 15.19
CA GLU A 590 -42.96 1.89 14.49
C GLU A 590 -41.67 1.48 13.74
N PRO A 591 -41.23 0.21 13.83
CA PRO A 591 -40.08 -0.27 13.07
C PRO A 591 -40.40 -0.29 11.57
N PRO A 592 -39.50 0.18 10.70
CA PRO A 592 -39.67 0.08 9.25
C PRO A 592 -39.51 -1.38 8.79
N ASP A 593 -40.08 -1.72 7.62
CA ASP A 593 -40.13 -3.09 7.08
C ASP A 593 -38.76 -3.80 6.96
N TRP A 594 -37.68 -3.03 6.91
CA TRP A 594 -36.31 -3.54 6.79
C TRP A 594 -35.62 -3.77 8.15
N GLU A 595 -36.20 -3.34 9.27
CA GLU A 595 -35.68 -3.60 10.62
C GLU A 595 -36.27 -4.91 11.15
N SER A 596 -35.47 -5.98 11.12
CA SER A 596 -35.91 -7.33 11.48
C SER A 596 -36.00 -7.61 12.98
N ASP A 597 -35.43 -6.74 13.83
CA ASP A 597 -35.35 -6.94 15.28
C ASP A 597 -36.03 -5.82 16.06
N SER A 598 -37.28 -6.05 16.46
CA SER A 598 -38.08 -5.13 17.26
C SER A 598 -37.55 -4.92 18.69
N ASN A 599 -36.62 -5.76 19.17
CA ASN A 599 -36.12 -5.70 20.54
C ASN A 599 -35.28 -4.43 20.76
N HIS A 600 -34.38 -4.10 19.84
CA HIS A 600 -33.53 -2.89 19.94
C HIS A 600 -34.36 -1.60 20.02
N ARG A 601 -35.45 -1.51 19.24
CA ARG A 601 -36.33 -0.33 19.22
C ARG A 601 -37.13 -0.19 20.52
N SER A 602 -37.61 -1.31 21.06
CA SER A 602 -38.32 -1.33 22.35
C SER A 602 -37.42 -0.87 23.51
N VAL A 603 -36.14 -1.27 23.48
CA VAL A 603 -35.12 -0.84 24.44
C VAL A 603 -34.86 0.67 24.29
N LEU A 604 -34.67 1.16 23.06
CA LEU A 604 -34.45 2.59 22.79
C LEU A 604 -35.58 3.46 23.34
N ILE A 605 -36.84 3.11 23.06
CA ILE A 605 -38.02 3.85 23.52
C ILE A 605 -38.11 3.83 25.05
N ARG A 606 -37.87 2.67 25.68
CA ARG A 606 -37.88 2.54 27.14
C ARG A 606 -36.82 3.43 27.80
N GLU A 607 -35.60 3.39 27.29
CA GLU A 607 -34.49 4.20 27.82
C GLU A 607 -34.70 5.70 27.57
N TRP A 608 -35.30 6.07 26.43
CA TRP A 608 -35.71 7.44 26.14
C TRP A 608 -36.69 7.98 27.18
N VAL A 609 -37.80 7.27 27.40
CA VAL A 609 -38.82 7.68 28.38
C VAL A 609 -38.25 7.77 29.79
N ALA A 610 -37.36 6.85 30.17
CA ALA A 610 -36.66 6.89 31.44
C ALA A 610 -35.76 8.14 31.56
N ALA A 611 -35.02 8.49 30.50
CA ALA A 611 -34.10 9.64 30.50
C ALA A 611 -34.83 11.00 30.61
N ILE A 612 -36.01 11.14 29.99
CA ILE A 612 -36.78 12.39 29.97
C ILE A 612 -37.93 12.42 30.98
N TRP A 613 -38.00 11.45 31.90
CA TRP A 613 -39.12 11.30 32.84
C TRP A 613 -39.45 12.59 33.60
N SER A 614 -38.43 13.31 34.05
CA SER A 614 -38.60 14.60 34.73
C SER A 614 -39.27 15.67 33.85
N ILE A 615 -38.97 15.70 32.55
CA ILE A 615 -39.56 16.64 31.58
C ILE A 615 -41.00 16.24 31.25
N ILE A 616 -41.27 14.94 31.10
CA ILE A 616 -42.64 14.44 30.85
C ILE A 616 -43.59 14.93 31.95
N GLN A 617 -43.16 14.85 33.21
CA GLN A 617 -43.93 15.31 34.36
C GLN A 617 -44.08 16.85 34.40
N ILE A 618 -43.04 17.61 34.02
CA ILE A 618 -43.06 19.08 34.03
C ILE A 618 -43.90 19.67 32.90
N ARG A 619 -43.87 19.06 31.71
CA ARG A 619 -44.51 19.59 30.48
C ARG A 619 -45.78 18.83 30.07
N ASN A 620 -46.22 17.82 30.84
CA ASN A 620 -47.37 16.96 30.53
C ASN A 620 -47.34 16.43 29.08
N LEU A 621 -46.22 15.83 28.70
CA LEU A 621 -46.05 15.29 27.34
C LEU A 621 -46.94 14.03 27.15
N PRO A 622 -47.59 13.89 25.99
CA PRO A 622 -48.42 12.72 25.67
C PRO A 622 -47.59 11.44 25.50
N ASP A 623 -48.14 10.32 25.95
CA ASP A 623 -47.46 9.01 25.90
C ASP A 623 -47.17 8.52 24.47
N ILE A 624 -46.16 7.66 24.37
CA ILE A 624 -45.78 7.01 23.11
C ILE A 624 -46.74 5.81 22.86
N PRO A 625 -47.40 5.74 21.69
CA PRO A 625 -48.33 4.65 21.36
C PRO A 625 -47.71 3.25 21.54
N GLY A 626 -48.42 2.34 22.21
CA GLY A 626 -47.96 0.96 22.41
C GLY A 626 -46.95 0.76 23.55
N TYR A 627 -46.54 1.82 24.25
CA TYR A 627 -45.64 1.74 25.41
C TYR A 627 -46.36 2.10 26.71
N THR A 628 -46.32 1.21 27.70
CA THR A 628 -46.77 1.49 29.07
C THR A 628 -45.56 1.77 29.97
N PRO A 629 -45.49 2.93 30.64
CA PRO A 629 -44.39 3.24 31.54
C PRO A 629 -44.31 2.23 32.71
N PRO A 630 -43.12 1.83 33.16
CA PRO A 630 -42.98 1.13 34.43
C PRO A 630 -43.43 2.03 35.58
N LEU A 631 -44.16 1.46 36.54
CA LEU A 631 -44.47 2.11 37.82
C LEU A 631 -43.14 2.61 38.46
N ALA A 632 -43.17 3.83 38.98
CA ALA A 632 -42.02 4.66 39.39
C ALA A 632 -40.80 3.92 40.02
N PRO A 633 -39.55 4.37 39.78
CA PRO A 633 -38.39 3.81 40.44
C PRO A 633 -38.39 4.12 41.96
N PRO A 634 -37.96 3.19 42.82
CA PRO A 634 -37.94 3.42 44.28
C PRO A 634 -36.88 4.47 44.65
N GLU A 635 -37.26 5.39 45.54
CA GLU A 635 -36.40 6.44 46.09
C GLU A 635 -35.10 5.87 46.68
N ARG A 636 -33.94 6.40 46.25
CA ARG A 636 -32.64 6.16 46.91
C ARG A 636 -32.60 6.91 48.24
N SER A 637 -32.80 6.22 49.35
CA SER A 637 -32.48 6.73 50.70
C SER A 637 -30.97 6.61 51.00
N LEU A 638 -30.35 7.72 51.43
CA LEU A 638 -28.96 7.82 51.91
C LEU A 638 -28.72 7.01 53.21
N PRO A 639 -27.47 6.54 53.49
CA PRO A 639 -27.17 5.74 54.68
C PRO A 639 -26.86 6.62 55.91
N SER A 640 -27.46 6.32 57.06
CA SER A 640 -27.07 6.88 58.36
C SER A 640 -26.33 5.86 59.23
N LYS A 641 -25.04 6.16 59.47
CA LYS A 641 -24.16 5.86 60.62
C LYS A 641 -24.57 4.76 61.64
N GLY A 642 -23.71 3.73 61.80
CA GLY A 642 -23.63 2.84 62.98
C GLY A 642 -23.09 3.56 64.24
N PRO A 643 -22.91 2.90 65.43
CA PRO A 643 -21.92 1.81 65.69
C PRO A 643 -22.33 0.85 66.88
N PRO A 644 -21.44 0.10 67.60
CA PRO A 644 -20.17 -0.58 67.28
C PRO A 644 -20.20 -2.13 67.52
N ARG A 645 -19.06 -2.74 67.23
CA ARG A 645 -18.70 -4.18 67.14
C ARG A 645 -17.99 -4.69 68.41
N ALA A 646 -18.23 -5.95 68.79
CA ALA A 646 -17.35 -6.90 69.50
C ALA A 646 -18.08 -8.26 69.52
N GLU A 647 -17.55 -9.47 69.34
CA GLU A 647 -16.23 -10.10 69.12
C GLU A 647 -16.54 -11.56 68.73
N GLY A 648 -15.61 -12.28 68.06
CA GLY A 648 -15.57 -13.76 68.09
C GLY A 648 -15.74 -14.53 66.76
N LEU A 649 -14.62 -15.09 66.27
CA LEU A 649 -14.40 -16.07 65.19
C LEU A 649 -15.05 -17.47 65.47
N PRO A 650 -14.93 -18.50 64.58
CA PRO A 650 -14.54 -18.56 63.16
C PRO A 650 -15.57 -19.30 62.25
N ALA A 651 -15.25 -19.40 60.96
CA ALA A 651 -16.08 -19.89 59.87
C ALA A 651 -16.10 -21.42 59.67
N GLU A 652 -17.28 -21.99 59.40
CA GLU A 652 -17.51 -23.23 58.64
C GLU A 652 -18.79 -23.04 57.80
N GLY A 653 -18.75 -23.49 56.54
CA GLY A 653 -19.66 -23.06 55.46
C GLY A 653 -20.92 -23.90 55.23
N PRO A 654 -21.66 -23.66 54.13
CA PRO A 654 -22.72 -24.54 53.67
C PRO A 654 -22.36 -25.31 52.37
N PRO A 655 -22.95 -26.50 52.15
CA PRO A 655 -22.90 -27.27 50.90
C PRO A 655 -24.21 -27.04 50.08
N PRO A 656 -24.48 -27.81 49.01
CA PRO A 656 -24.06 -27.56 47.63
C PRO A 656 -25.26 -27.22 46.71
N SER A 657 -25.00 -26.56 45.57
CA SER A 657 -25.97 -26.45 44.47
C SER A 657 -25.33 -26.95 43.17
N ASP A 658 -25.86 -28.07 42.69
CA ASP A 658 -25.51 -28.74 41.44
C ASP A 658 -25.78 -27.87 40.21
N HIS A 659 -24.71 -27.53 39.48
CA HIS A 659 -24.73 -27.24 38.05
C HIS A 659 -23.46 -27.84 37.43
N PRO A 660 -23.54 -28.50 36.26
CA PRO A 660 -22.41 -29.23 35.68
C PRO A 660 -21.31 -28.24 35.25
N PRO A 661 -20.03 -28.54 35.51
CA PRO A 661 -18.93 -27.68 35.12
C PRO A 661 -18.65 -27.79 33.61
N TYR A 662 -18.34 -26.64 33.03
CA TYR A 662 -17.59 -26.49 31.78
C TYR A 662 -16.40 -27.48 31.75
N PRO A 663 -16.14 -28.19 30.63
CA PRO A 663 -14.97 -29.04 30.56
C PRO A 663 -13.72 -28.17 30.52
N HIS A 664 -12.96 -28.23 31.60
CA HIS A 664 -11.55 -27.87 31.61
C HIS A 664 -10.82 -28.66 30.53
N MET A 665 -10.00 -27.99 29.72
CA MET A 665 -8.99 -28.63 28.88
C MET A 665 -8.03 -29.42 29.77
N THR A 666 -8.26 -30.72 29.86
CA THR A 666 -7.27 -31.70 30.28
C THR A 666 -6.54 -32.20 29.04
N ASN A 667 -5.21 -32.07 29.05
CA ASN A 667 -4.33 -32.83 28.17
C ASN A 667 -4.65 -34.32 28.29
N GLY A 668 -5.08 -34.96 27.20
CA GLY A 668 -5.28 -36.41 27.13
C GLY A 668 -6.27 -36.84 26.05
N ASP A 669 -5.74 -37.41 24.97
CA ASP A 669 -6.36 -38.33 24.01
C ASP A 669 -7.70 -37.96 23.34
N THR A 670 -7.63 -37.47 22.10
CA THR A 670 -8.75 -37.60 21.14
C THR A 670 -8.29 -38.32 19.87
N TYR A 671 -8.26 -39.64 19.95
CA TYR A 671 -8.27 -40.55 18.80
C TYR A 671 -9.71 -40.80 18.32
N ASN A 672 -10.49 -39.77 17.96
CA ASN A 672 -11.88 -39.97 17.53
C ASN A 672 -12.36 -38.97 16.46
N VAL A 673 -13.31 -39.44 15.65
CA VAL A 673 -14.02 -38.71 14.59
C VAL A 673 -14.95 -37.63 15.18
N LEU A 674 -14.85 -36.40 14.70
CA LEU A 674 -15.65 -35.24 15.11
C LEU A 674 -16.82 -35.02 14.15
N ASN A 675 -18.06 -35.20 14.61
CA ASN A 675 -19.27 -34.94 13.82
C ASN A 675 -19.93 -33.63 14.26
N LEU A 676 -20.14 -32.70 13.33
CA LEU A 676 -20.65 -31.35 13.58
C LEU A 676 -21.89 -31.10 12.71
N ARG A 677 -22.93 -30.51 13.33
CA ARG A 677 -24.11 -30.06 12.61
C ARG A 677 -24.55 -28.70 13.14
N LYS A 678 -24.59 -27.68 12.27
CA LYS A 678 -24.93 -26.30 12.65
C LYS A 678 -26.01 -25.73 11.73
N THR A 679 -27.02 -25.11 12.35
CA THR A 679 -28.13 -24.49 11.63
C THR A 679 -28.42 -23.10 12.20
N THR A 680 -28.37 -22.06 11.36
CA THR A 680 -28.53 -20.65 11.79
C THR A 680 -29.17 -19.80 10.69
N TYR A 681 -29.79 -18.67 11.05
CA TYR A 681 -30.33 -17.70 10.08
C TYR A 681 -29.34 -16.60 9.67
N GLY A 682 -28.21 -16.46 10.38
CA GLY A 682 -27.11 -15.53 10.07
C GLY A 682 -25.80 -16.27 9.81
N ASP A 683 -24.67 -15.58 9.82
CA ASP A 683 -23.39 -16.18 9.44
C ASP A 683 -22.96 -17.29 10.41
N ALA A 684 -22.32 -18.34 9.89
CA ALA A 684 -21.79 -19.45 10.65
C ALA A 684 -20.26 -19.41 10.63
N HIS A 685 -19.63 -19.29 11.80
CA HIS A 685 -18.19 -19.39 11.97
C HIS A 685 -17.87 -20.60 12.84
N ASP A 686 -16.96 -21.46 12.37
CA ASP A 686 -16.43 -22.57 13.14
C ASP A 686 -14.95 -22.84 12.80
N SER A 687 -14.21 -23.26 13.82
CA SER A 687 -12.80 -23.63 13.72
C SER A 687 -12.53 -24.85 14.58
N HIS A 688 -11.94 -25.88 13.99
CA HIS A 688 -11.72 -27.17 14.66
C HIS A 688 -10.32 -27.72 14.41
N ALA A 689 -9.74 -28.33 15.47
CA ALA A 689 -8.46 -29.02 15.39
C ALA A 689 -8.55 -30.40 16.08
N THR A 690 -8.28 -31.48 15.35
CA THR A 690 -8.35 -32.86 15.87
C THR A 690 -7.22 -33.72 15.33
N HIS A 691 -7.03 -34.93 15.89
CA HIS A 691 -6.11 -35.93 15.30
C HIS A 691 -6.85 -37.02 14.49
N GLY A 692 -8.19 -37.05 14.52
CA GLY A 692 -9.03 -38.00 13.75
C GLY A 692 -10.01 -37.27 12.82
N ASP A 693 -10.84 -38.01 12.08
CA ASP A 693 -11.64 -37.44 10.99
C ASP A 693 -12.64 -36.36 11.44
N ILE A 694 -13.00 -35.44 10.55
CA ILE A 694 -13.97 -34.37 10.81
C ILE A 694 -15.10 -34.44 9.78
N HIS A 695 -16.33 -34.56 10.23
CA HIS A 695 -17.54 -34.50 9.41
C HIS A 695 -18.40 -33.30 9.82
N GLY A 696 -18.49 -32.28 8.97
CA GLY A 696 -19.27 -31.07 9.19
C GLY A 696 -20.48 -30.96 8.27
N THR A 697 -21.63 -30.57 8.82
CA THR A 697 -22.82 -30.19 8.04
C THR A 697 -23.38 -28.85 8.49
N PHE A 698 -23.41 -27.87 7.59
CA PHE A 698 -23.82 -26.50 7.85
C PHE A 698 -25.04 -26.13 7.03
N THR A 699 -26.05 -25.56 7.67
CA THR A 699 -27.25 -25.06 7.00
C THR A 699 -27.53 -23.63 7.46
N THR A 700 -27.32 -22.63 6.61
CA THR A 700 -27.46 -21.21 7.00
C THR A 700 -28.11 -20.30 5.95
N ASN A 701 -28.73 -19.19 6.38
CA ASN A 701 -29.17 -18.13 5.46
C ASN A 701 -28.12 -17.02 5.24
N GLY A 702 -27.00 -17.02 5.98
CA GLY A 702 -25.88 -16.08 5.85
C GLY A 702 -24.59 -16.76 5.37
N ASN A 703 -23.44 -16.10 5.48
CA ASN A 703 -22.16 -16.67 5.04
C ASN A 703 -21.69 -17.82 5.95
N THR A 704 -20.89 -18.75 5.43
CA THR A 704 -20.24 -19.80 6.22
C THR A 704 -18.73 -19.65 6.16
N TYR A 705 -18.06 -19.75 7.31
CA TYR A 705 -16.62 -19.73 7.48
C TYR A 705 -16.20 -20.94 8.30
N ASP A 706 -15.57 -21.92 7.67
CA ASP A 706 -15.15 -23.15 8.32
C ASP A 706 -13.65 -23.38 8.17
N THR A 707 -12.95 -23.51 9.29
CA THR A 707 -11.51 -23.81 9.33
C THR A 707 -11.25 -25.11 10.06
N CYS A 708 -10.72 -26.11 9.36
CA CYS A 708 -10.48 -27.44 9.91
C CYS A 708 -9.01 -27.84 9.80
N VAL A 709 -8.42 -28.29 10.90
CA VAL A 709 -7.06 -28.85 10.95
C VAL A 709 -7.11 -30.26 11.53
N THR A 710 -6.73 -31.27 10.76
CA THR A 710 -6.72 -32.66 11.28
C THR A 710 -5.61 -33.54 10.69
N HIS A 711 -5.31 -34.65 11.36
CA HIS A 711 -4.48 -35.71 10.78
C HIS A 711 -5.31 -36.79 10.06
N GLY A 712 -6.65 -36.78 10.19
CA GLY A 712 -7.59 -37.70 9.52
C GLY A 712 -8.39 -37.05 8.40
N ASP A 713 -9.43 -37.70 7.91
CA ASP A 713 -10.21 -37.23 6.74
C ASP A 713 -11.14 -36.07 7.09
N ILE A 714 -11.43 -35.19 6.13
CA ILE A 714 -12.41 -34.10 6.28
C ILE A 714 -13.58 -34.31 5.32
N ARG A 715 -14.81 -34.30 5.84
CA ARG A 715 -16.05 -34.26 5.05
C ARG A 715 -16.92 -33.06 5.41
N GLY A 716 -17.04 -32.08 4.51
CA GLY A 716 -17.87 -30.90 4.69
C GLY A 716 -19.13 -30.94 3.83
N THR A 717 -20.29 -30.58 4.36
CA THR A 717 -21.52 -30.36 3.58
C THR A 717 -22.12 -29.01 3.96
N TYR A 718 -22.23 -28.11 2.98
CA TYR A 718 -22.68 -26.73 3.18
C TYR A 718 -23.96 -26.49 2.41
N THR A 719 -24.97 -25.94 3.07
CA THR A 719 -26.21 -25.49 2.44
C THR A 719 -26.47 -24.06 2.89
N THR A 720 -26.23 -23.08 2.01
CA THR A 720 -26.33 -21.66 2.40
C THR A 720 -26.89 -20.71 1.34
N ASN A 721 -27.49 -19.58 1.75
CA ASN A 721 -27.86 -18.49 0.84
C ASN A 721 -26.77 -17.41 0.68
N GLY A 722 -25.66 -17.49 1.42
CA GLY A 722 -24.52 -16.56 1.38
C GLY A 722 -23.21 -17.22 0.92
N ASN A 723 -22.09 -16.52 0.99
CA ASN A 723 -20.79 -17.03 0.57
C ASN A 723 -20.27 -18.13 1.51
N THR A 724 -19.45 -19.04 1.00
CA THR A 724 -18.78 -20.08 1.79
C THR A 724 -17.27 -19.89 1.74
N HIS A 725 -16.60 -19.93 2.88
CA HIS A 725 -15.18 -19.72 3.06
C HIS A 725 -14.58 -20.88 3.86
N ASP A 726 -13.94 -21.82 3.16
CA ASP A 726 -13.39 -23.00 3.80
C ASP A 726 -11.87 -23.00 3.74
N THR A 727 -11.24 -23.29 4.89
CA THR A 727 -9.79 -23.47 5.00
C THR A 727 -9.47 -24.77 5.70
N TYR A 728 -8.99 -25.76 4.94
CA TYR A 728 -8.69 -27.08 5.46
C TYR A 728 -7.21 -27.42 5.38
N VAL A 729 -6.70 -27.99 6.47
CA VAL A 729 -5.37 -28.58 6.55
C VAL A 729 -5.53 -30.00 7.06
N THR A 730 -5.26 -30.99 6.20
CA THR A 730 -5.39 -32.40 6.56
C THR A 730 -4.23 -33.27 6.06
N HIS A 731 -3.87 -34.31 6.82
CA HIS A 731 -2.99 -35.39 6.35
C HIS A 731 -3.73 -36.53 5.61
N GLY A 732 -5.07 -36.57 5.67
CA GLY A 732 -5.94 -37.53 4.97
C GLY A 732 -6.72 -36.90 3.81
N ASP A 733 -7.82 -37.55 3.41
CA ASP A 733 -8.64 -37.14 2.28
C ASP A 733 -9.59 -35.98 2.64
N SER A 734 -9.97 -35.20 1.64
CA SER A 734 -10.90 -34.09 1.81
C SER A 734 -12.06 -34.15 0.81
N HIS A 735 -13.28 -34.27 1.32
CA HIS A 735 -14.51 -34.32 0.53
C HIS A 735 -15.52 -33.23 0.95
N SER A 736 -15.71 -32.19 0.13
CA SER A 736 -16.68 -31.12 0.42
C SER A 736 -17.83 -31.07 -0.58
N THR A 737 -19.05 -30.87 -0.11
CA THR A 737 -20.24 -30.64 -0.97
C THR A 737 -20.86 -29.30 -0.64
N TYR A 738 -21.06 -28.46 -1.66
CA TYR A 738 -21.57 -27.10 -1.53
C TYR A 738 -22.91 -26.94 -2.24
N ALA A 739 -23.92 -26.53 -1.48
CA ALA A 739 -25.22 -26.11 -1.94
C ALA A 739 -25.46 -24.65 -1.56
N THR A 740 -24.79 -23.72 -2.24
CA THR A 740 -24.85 -22.28 -1.92
C THR A 740 -25.33 -21.40 -3.07
N TYR A 741 -26.06 -20.32 -2.77
CA TYR A 741 -26.43 -19.25 -3.71
C TYR A 741 -25.43 -18.07 -3.76
N GLY A 742 -24.33 -18.12 -2.99
CA GLY A 742 -23.22 -17.16 -3.02
C GLY A 742 -21.94 -17.73 -3.65
N ASP A 743 -20.83 -17.03 -3.47
CA ASP A 743 -19.51 -17.44 -3.94
C ASP A 743 -18.83 -18.39 -2.97
N THR A 744 -17.99 -19.29 -3.49
CA THR A 744 -17.24 -20.25 -2.67
C THR A 744 -15.73 -20.00 -2.75
N PHE A 745 -15.09 -19.78 -1.60
CA PHE A 745 -13.67 -19.47 -1.44
C PHE A 745 -12.98 -20.53 -0.60
N ASN A 746 -12.06 -21.25 -1.22
CA ASN A 746 -11.70 -22.57 -0.77
C ASN A 746 -10.19 -22.75 -0.75
N THR A 747 -9.58 -22.91 0.43
CA THR A 747 -8.14 -23.15 0.58
C THR A 747 -7.90 -24.51 1.22
N TYR A 748 -7.21 -25.40 0.50
CA TYR A 748 -6.98 -26.76 0.95
C TYR A 748 -5.50 -27.10 0.91
N THR A 749 -5.00 -27.60 2.03
CA THR A 749 -3.70 -28.27 2.13
C THR A 749 -3.97 -29.72 2.54
N THR A 750 -3.82 -30.66 1.61
CA THR A 750 -4.06 -32.08 1.87
C THR A 750 -2.89 -32.95 1.38
N HIS A 751 -2.62 -34.03 2.11
CA HIS A 751 -1.69 -35.09 1.70
C HIS A 751 -2.40 -36.31 1.07
N GLY A 752 -3.74 -36.32 1.05
CA GLY A 752 -4.59 -37.35 0.44
C GLY A 752 -5.33 -36.84 -0.81
N GLU A 753 -6.39 -37.55 -1.21
CA GLU A 753 -7.25 -37.18 -2.32
C GLU A 753 -8.21 -36.03 -1.95
N ARG A 754 -8.46 -35.15 -2.92
CA ARG A 754 -9.44 -34.08 -2.78
C ARG A 754 -10.60 -34.28 -3.76
N CYS A 755 -11.81 -34.28 -3.22
CA CYS A 755 -13.06 -34.22 -3.98
C CYS A 755 -13.92 -33.04 -3.52
N SER A 756 -14.44 -32.24 -4.45
CA SER A 756 -15.42 -31.20 -4.11
C SER A 756 -16.54 -31.13 -5.13
N HIS A 757 -17.79 -31.06 -4.66
CA HIS A 757 -18.99 -31.06 -5.50
C HIS A 757 -19.84 -29.82 -5.23
N ASN A 758 -20.01 -28.96 -6.24
CA ASN A 758 -20.81 -27.75 -6.13
C ASN A 758 -22.16 -27.92 -6.84
N ARG A 759 -23.24 -27.55 -6.17
CA ARG A 759 -24.61 -27.61 -6.66
C ARG A 759 -25.21 -26.23 -6.34
N TYR A 760 -25.36 -25.34 -7.33
CA TYR A 760 -25.96 -23.98 -7.22
C TYR A 760 -25.04 -22.75 -7.01
N THR A 761 -23.72 -22.88 -6.88
CA THR A 761 -22.76 -21.75 -6.69
C THR A 761 -22.70 -20.77 -7.86
N ILE A 762 -22.51 -19.47 -7.58
CA ILE A 762 -22.32 -18.41 -8.60
C ILE A 762 -20.89 -18.44 -9.16
N ASP A 763 -19.88 -18.09 -8.35
CA ASP A 763 -18.45 -18.24 -8.69
C ASP A 763 -17.70 -19.09 -7.65
N THR A 764 -16.60 -19.72 -8.06
CA THR A 764 -15.75 -20.54 -7.15
C THR A 764 -14.28 -20.21 -7.35
N LEU A 765 -13.61 -19.81 -6.26
CA LEU A 765 -12.18 -19.61 -6.20
C LEU A 765 -11.57 -20.64 -5.24
N SER A 766 -10.87 -21.63 -5.78
CA SER A 766 -10.21 -22.68 -4.98
C SER A 766 -8.70 -22.69 -5.18
N LEU A 767 -7.95 -22.55 -4.08
CA LEU A 767 -6.51 -22.78 -4.02
C LEU A 767 -6.26 -24.14 -3.35
N THR A 768 -5.54 -25.03 -4.03
CA THR A 768 -5.19 -26.35 -3.52
C THR A 768 -3.69 -26.54 -3.53
N ILE A 769 -3.14 -26.98 -2.40
CA ILE A 769 -1.77 -27.46 -2.29
C ILE A 769 -1.88 -28.95 -1.92
N VAL A 770 -1.65 -29.82 -2.91
CA VAL A 770 -1.57 -31.27 -2.70
C VAL A 770 -0.09 -31.66 -2.71
N ASN A 771 0.44 -32.08 -1.56
CA ASN A 771 1.85 -32.44 -1.43
C ASN A 771 2.06 -33.93 -1.72
N ASN A 772 2.09 -34.28 -3.00
CA ASN A 772 2.46 -35.63 -3.47
C ASN A 772 3.94 -35.69 -3.88
N HIS A 773 4.86 -35.50 -2.94
CA HIS A 773 6.28 -35.78 -3.20
C HIS A 773 7.01 -36.31 -1.97
N TRP A 774 6.93 -37.64 -1.81
CA TRP A 774 8.06 -38.46 -1.35
C TRP A 774 8.40 -39.44 -2.47
N GLY A 775 9.54 -39.21 -3.13
CA GLY A 775 10.08 -40.11 -4.13
C GLY A 775 11.12 -41.06 -3.54
N SER A 776 10.78 -42.36 -3.59
CA SER A 776 11.66 -43.51 -3.83
C SER A 776 12.54 -44.07 -2.70
N MET A 777 12.09 -45.19 -2.13
CA MET A 777 12.94 -46.38 -1.99
C MET A 777 12.09 -47.66 -1.90
N ASP A 778 12.45 -48.63 -2.76
CA ASP A 778 12.10 -50.06 -2.81
C ASP A 778 10.75 -50.53 -3.38
N GLY A 779 10.83 -51.15 -4.57
CA GLY A 779 10.35 -52.53 -4.75
C GLY A 779 9.06 -52.77 -5.56
N MET A 780 9.24 -52.98 -6.88
CA MET A 780 8.57 -53.99 -7.72
C MET A 780 7.04 -54.03 -7.95
N ASP A 781 6.75 -54.41 -9.20
CA ASP A 781 5.51 -54.93 -9.83
C ASP A 781 4.49 -53.89 -10.34
N GLU A 782 4.40 -53.62 -11.65
CA GLU A 782 3.74 -54.37 -12.77
C GLU A 782 2.21 -54.23 -12.81
N ASN A 783 1.70 -53.67 -13.93
CA ASN A 783 0.34 -53.73 -14.49
C ASN A 783 -0.79 -53.04 -13.68
N ASP A 784 -1.73 -52.28 -14.25
CA ASP A 784 -2.48 -52.56 -15.46
C ASP A 784 -2.98 -51.29 -16.20
N GLN A 785 -3.09 -51.46 -17.52
CA GLN A 785 -3.80 -50.61 -18.47
C GLN A 785 -5.34 -50.85 -18.43
N ALA A 786 -6.06 -49.95 -19.11
CA ALA A 786 -7.43 -50.06 -19.63
C ALA A 786 -8.54 -49.73 -18.61
N ASP A 787 -9.53 -48.88 -18.89
CA ASP A 787 -10.40 -48.99 -20.06
C ASP A 787 -10.83 -47.66 -20.69
N THR A 788 -11.09 -47.78 -21.98
CA THR A 788 -11.52 -46.73 -22.91
C THR A 788 -13.01 -46.92 -23.22
N LEU A 789 -13.65 -45.84 -23.68
CA LEU A 789 -14.76 -45.79 -24.66
C LEU A 789 -16.24 -45.85 -24.20
N ASN A 790 -16.91 -44.75 -24.60
CA ASN A 790 -18.14 -44.67 -25.39
C ASN A 790 -19.52 -44.86 -24.77
N GLY A 791 -20.35 -43.84 -25.01
CA GLY A 791 -21.81 -43.92 -25.03
C GLY A 791 -22.39 -42.65 -25.67
N ALA A 792 -22.42 -42.59 -26.99
CA ALA A 792 -23.04 -41.53 -27.77
C ALA A 792 -24.57 -41.74 -27.92
N ARG A 793 -25.29 -40.61 -27.96
CA ARG A 793 -26.39 -40.27 -28.89
C ARG A 793 -27.83 -40.78 -28.64
N GLN A 794 -28.75 -39.83 -28.45
CA GLN A 794 -29.97 -39.62 -29.26
C GLN A 794 -30.58 -38.26 -28.86
N GLU A 795 -30.47 -37.20 -29.69
CA GLU A 795 -31.39 -36.82 -30.77
C GLU A 795 -32.86 -36.67 -30.31
N ASP A 796 -33.34 -35.41 -30.25
CA ASP A 796 -34.62 -35.07 -30.86
C ASP A 796 -34.65 -33.61 -31.34
N ALA A 797 -35.36 -33.43 -32.44
CA ALA A 797 -35.22 -32.38 -33.43
C ALA A 797 -36.28 -31.26 -33.35
N GLY A 798 -36.01 -30.18 -34.08
CA GLY A 798 -36.98 -29.13 -34.49
C GLY A 798 -36.45 -27.73 -34.15
N GLY A 799 -36.23 -26.79 -35.06
CA GLY A 799 -36.67 -26.62 -36.44
C GLY A 799 -37.00 -25.13 -36.64
N GLY A 800 -36.49 -24.52 -37.72
CA GLY A 800 -36.89 -23.20 -38.24
C GLY A 800 -35.88 -22.07 -37.97
N THR A 801 -35.02 -21.64 -38.91
CA THR A 801 -35.23 -20.82 -40.14
C THR A 801 -35.64 -19.36 -39.90
N GLY A 802 -34.84 -18.43 -40.46
CA GLY A 802 -35.16 -17.00 -40.67
C GLY A 802 -34.10 -16.08 -40.04
N ASP A 803 -32.96 -15.79 -40.66
CA ASP A 803 -32.71 -14.90 -41.82
C ASP A 803 -32.61 -13.39 -41.49
N SER A 804 -31.52 -12.81 -41.99
CA SER A 804 -31.30 -11.42 -42.43
C SER A 804 -31.06 -10.24 -41.46
N GLY A 805 -30.02 -9.46 -41.84
CA GLY A 805 -29.95 -7.99 -41.75
C GLY A 805 -29.30 -7.42 -40.47
N ALA A 806 -28.06 -6.91 -40.47
CA ALA A 806 -27.56 -5.66 -41.06
C ALA A 806 -27.87 -4.38 -40.23
N ASP A 807 -26.93 -3.44 -40.35
CA ASP A 807 -26.79 -2.07 -39.81
C ASP A 807 -26.32 -1.89 -38.35
N GLU A 808 -25.14 -1.30 -38.08
CA GLU A 808 -24.59 0.05 -38.32
C GLU A 808 -24.95 1.07 -37.22
N ARG A 809 -23.88 1.61 -36.57
CA ARG A 809 -23.76 2.87 -35.81
C ARG A 809 -24.54 2.94 -34.48
N VAL A 810 -23.97 3.41 -33.36
CA VAL A 810 -23.02 4.51 -33.07
C VAL A 810 -22.07 4.10 -31.95
#